data_AF-A0AAW1B115-F1
#
_entry.id   AF-A0AAW1B115-F1
#
_cell.length_a   1.000
_cell.length_b   1.000
_cell.length_c   1.000
_cell.angle_alpha   90.00
_cell.angle_beta   90.00
_cell.angle_gamma   90.00
#
_symmetry.space_group_name_H-M   'P 1'
#
loop_
_entity.id
_entity.type
_entity.pdbx_description
1 polymer ?
#
loop_
_entity_poly.entity_id
_entity_poly.type
_entity_poly.pdbx_seq_one_letter_code
_entity_poly.pdbx_strand_id
1 'polypeptide(L)'
;MSKPRASPRRVSRIPTPPPRPPPTASAELKKQGTPPPPPLGARLAPLQAEGGDQHRERLPAGCGAAVPESDLGRLWAEPQADLPVAVTGTDRTRPGRRGRSPSGEGEGHVKDPSPEQIAQSGGSLRSLSTLTENGFIKPNPAREKKTEQFQLGNPAVVEPWQVCQQWVGLLEEEEEGGRRRPLSAAGNVSLCLPGMKLPGTSCHILLLLWVVMLPDAGAQQASCSARCGGILASCSCRATCENLGTCCPDYWAFCVQISPASGTLLGGKDFTVLNVTLETGVPVTCRFAGATQTQGYVDRDGRLHCVSPLLYEIGLVSLEISLDGGKTFPWSGTWTSVHHNKVPPSEKSTLVNETKWQYYGTPGTGGSLTVTWNSHVLPSSHVHLEVWGYHETGKPYSDHWAAEWRYLYSLARNYPNEGHFAFLPAPSAQHWGWEVGALRISAQSSLEGQPNVAAIWSTEHALAWHLEEAFRKDSATWAAAKCQQWDRKEADLPNFLEEIPDCPCTLAQARADSGRFHTDYGCDIEKGSVCTYHPGAVHCVRSVQASPRYAAGQQCCYDASGAQVLTGDSMGGSTPDRGHDWGAPPYKKPPRIPGFSHWLYDVLSFYYCCLWSHHCDVYFKHRPSSGCQRYRPPRAASAFGDPHFLTFDGLNFTFKGLGEYLVLGSKQTSLSVQGRTRRAQLLNRAPGAKAEVTGFSAIAMREKNSDVVEVRLLGDSHHWEVLLNEKALNFSEQTWMDLKGLFLYSSPGQSVTAMFSSGAGLEVRGHGGKVLSLTALLPETFLSQTEGLFGPMNGRPQDDLTLPDGTALDVASSGPREHFAFGADWAITNKTSLFTYDTQDLLHDFVHGPKHDSSFVPIFSPPEDADASLLQQAAALCQADPFCRFDVLTTGDLAVGNITRLSHQHFRQLQQSLQPVVSCGWLPPPSNGAKDGTRYLAGSELRFRCHPGYSLVGSAVRRCQADGTWSGQPPSCLPNAGASLPLPALAFAIPKVAFLLWLAW
;
A
#
# COMPACT_ATOMS: atom_id res chain seq x y z
N MET A 1 -76.30 -23.90 -15.74
CA MET A 1 -77.17 -23.18 -16.71
C MET A 1 -76.49 -21.86 -17.03
N SER A 2 -76.21 -21.41 -18.26
CA SER A 2 -76.37 -22.02 -19.59
C SER A 2 -75.37 -21.40 -20.59
N LYS A 3 -74.66 -22.24 -21.37
CA LYS A 3 -74.15 -21.90 -22.72
C LYS A 3 -75.27 -22.30 -23.72
N PRO A 4 -75.36 -21.77 -24.98
CA PRO A 4 -74.40 -22.19 -26.02
C PRO A 4 -74.16 -21.29 -27.28
N ARG A 5 -72.95 -21.46 -27.87
CA ARG A 5 -72.60 -21.66 -29.32
C ARG A 5 -72.94 -20.57 -30.37
N ALA A 6 -72.22 -20.44 -31.51
CA ALA A 6 -71.48 -21.47 -32.27
C ALA A 6 -70.14 -21.00 -32.93
N SER A 7 -69.47 -21.95 -33.59
CA SER A 7 -68.24 -21.79 -34.42
C SER A 7 -68.42 -22.61 -35.73
N PRO A 8 -67.55 -22.53 -36.77
CA PRO A 8 -66.33 -23.38 -36.78
C PRO A 8 -65.11 -22.97 -37.69
N ARG A 9 -63.88 -23.27 -37.21
CA ARG A 9 -62.65 -23.72 -37.95
C ARG A 9 -62.05 -22.77 -39.07
N ARG A 10 -60.74 -22.75 -39.42
CA ARG A 10 -59.60 -23.69 -39.25
C ARG A 10 -58.20 -23.02 -39.55
N VAL A 11 -57.11 -23.63 -39.03
CA VAL A 11 -55.66 -23.54 -39.44
C VAL A 11 -54.81 -22.31 -39.02
N SER A 12 -53.53 -22.59 -38.72
CA SER A 12 -52.50 -21.78 -38.03
C SER A 12 -51.35 -21.29 -38.93
N ARG A 13 -50.65 -20.20 -38.53
CA ARG A 13 -49.17 -20.02 -38.57
C ARG A 13 -48.67 -18.68 -37.97
N ILE A 14 -47.36 -18.61 -37.73
CA ILE A 14 -46.54 -17.58 -37.04
C ILE A 14 -46.22 -16.37 -37.95
N PRO A 15 -45.91 -15.17 -37.39
CA PRO A 15 -45.00 -14.23 -38.05
C PRO A 15 -43.83 -13.69 -37.20
N THR A 16 -42.74 -13.39 -37.89
CA THR A 16 -41.42 -12.85 -37.45
C THR A 16 -41.26 -11.34 -37.80
N PRO A 17 -40.19 -10.63 -37.34
CA PRO A 17 -40.13 -9.15 -37.40
C PRO A 17 -39.75 -8.53 -38.78
N PRO A 18 -39.92 -7.19 -38.97
CA PRO A 18 -39.85 -6.51 -40.27
C PRO A 18 -38.43 -6.06 -40.75
N PRO A 19 -38.26 -5.63 -42.02
CA PRO A 19 -36.97 -5.63 -42.73
C PRO A 19 -36.32 -4.25 -43.00
N ARG A 20 -35.10 -4.27 -43.58
CA ARG A 20 -34.36 -3.10 -44.13
C ARG A 20 -34.76 -2.77 -45.58
N PRO A 21 -34.60 -1.51 -46.06
CA PRO A 21 -34.72 -1.14 -47.48
C PRO A 21 -33.38 -1.19 -48.27
N PRO A 22 -33.40 -1.13 -49.63
CA PRO A 22 -32.28 -1.51 -50.52
C PRO A 22 -31.69 -0.32 -51.36
N PRO A 23 -30.69 -0.55 -52.27
CA PRO A 23 -29.85 0.51 -52.85
C PRO A 23 -30.09 0.84 -54.36
N THR A 24 -29.46 1.91 -54.85
CA THR A 24 -29.29 2.27 -56.28
C THR A 24 -27.89 2.85 -56.57
N ALA A 25 -27.36 2.70 -57.80
CA ALA A 25 -25.95 2.96 -58.14
C ALA A 25 -25.73 3.55 -59.56
N SER A 26 -24.45 3.87 -59.88
CA SER A 26 -23.87 4.33 -61.19
C SER A 26 -23.81 5.86 -61.39
N ALA A 27 -22.82 6.49 -62.05
CA ALA A 27 -21.42 6.19 -62.42
C ALA A 27 -20.74 7.56 -62.78
N GLU A 28 -19.43 7.80 -62.65
CA GLU A 28 -18.39 7.57 -63.69
C GLU A 28 -16.95 7.82 -63.14
N LEU A 29 -15.93 7.56 -63.97
CA LEU A 29 -14.48 7.55 -63.66
C LEU A 29 -13.85 8.99 -63.70
N LYS A 30 -12.57 9.31 -63.39
CA LYS A 30 -11.30 8.53 -63.30
C LYS A 30 -10.15 9.37 -62.65
N LYS A 31 -9.10 8.69 -62.16
CA LYS A 31 -7.67 9.10 -61.95
C LYS A 31 -7.15 9.62 -60.57
N GLN A 32 -6.21 8.81 -60.03
CA GLN A 32 -4.87 9.14 -59.50
C GLN A 32 -4.66 9.84 -58.12
N GLY A 33 -3.98 9.12 -57.19
CA GLY A 33 -2.80 9.65 -56.46
C GLY A 33 -2.92 10.00 -54.96
N THR A 34 -2.38 9.13 -54.10
CA THR A 34 -1.55 9.34 -52.86
C THR A 34 -1.14 10.78 -52.41
N PRO A 35 -0.71 11.01 -51.14
CA PRO A 35 -1.00 10.39 -49.82
C PRO A 35 -1.32 11.49 -48.74
N PRO A 36 -1.27 11.31 -47.39
CA PRO A 36 -1.80 12.30 -46.42
C PRO A 36 -0.78 13.40 -45.97
N PRO A 37 -1.25 14.54 -45.43
CA PRO A 37 -0.41 15.66 -45.00
C PRO A 37 0.02 15.64 -43.50
N PRO A 38 1.10 16.35 -43.13
CA PRO A 38 1.68 16.43 -41.78
C PRO A 38 1.15 17.61 -40.92
N PRO A 39 1.51 17.71 -39.62
CA PRO A 39 1.07 18.79 -38.73
C PRO A 39 1.95 20.05 -38.81
N LEU A 40 1.36 21.22 -38.52
CA LEU A 40 2.07 22.49 -38.34
C LEU A 40 1.43 23.32 -37.22
N GLY A 41 2.27 23.84 -36.32
CA GLY A 41 1.94 24.98 -35.49
C GLY A 41 2.51 26.27 -36.09
N ALA A 42 1.95 27.43 -35.75
CA ALA A 42 2.53 28.72 -36.07
C ALA A 42 2.18 29.77 -35.01
N ARG A 43 3.18 30.59 -34.64
CA ARG A 43 2.97 31.85 -33.91
C ARG A 43 2.50 32.93 -34.88
N LEU A 44 1.64 33.84 -34.42
CA LEU A 44 1.60 35.21 -34.93
C LEU A 44 1.50 36.19 -33.75
N ALA A 45 2.15 37.34 -33.89
CA ALA A 45 2.17 38.45 -32.95
C ALA A 45 1.60 39.71 -33.64
N PRO A 46 1.65 40.92 -33.06
CA PRO A 46 0.45 41.57 -32.53
C PRO A 46 0.04 42.84 -33.30
N LEU A 47 -1.11 43.41 -32.93
CA LEU A 47 -1.51 44.77 -33.32
C LEU A 47 -1.73 45.65 -32.08
N GLN A 48 -1.40 46.94 -32.28
CA GLN A 48 -1.55 48.05 -31.33
C GLN A 48 -3.04 48.50 -31.31
N ALA A 49 -3.54 49.43 -30.48
CA ALA A 49 -2.89 50.47 -29.67
C ALA A 49 -3.83 50.98 -28.55
N GLU A 50 -3.29 51.87 -27.70
CA GLU A 50 -3.99 52.89 -26.86
C GLU A 50 -4.98 52.41 -25.77
N GLY A 51 -5.05 53.01 -24.57
CA GLY A 51 -4.25 54.10 -23.97
C GLY A 51 -5.00 54.71 -22.77
N GLY A 52 -4.31 55.17 -21.71
CA GLY A 52 -4.93 55.96 -20.63
C GLY A 52 -4.57 55.58 -19.18
N ASP A 53 -3.42 56.11 -18.70
CA ASP A 53 -3.11 56.63 -17.35
C ASP A 53 -3.88 56.13 -16.09
N GLN A 54 -3.21 55.51 -15.13
CA GLN A 54 -2.24 56.05 -14.13
C GLN A 54 -2.88 56.65 -12.86
N HIS A 55 -2.68 55.97 -11.73
CA HIS A 55 -1.98 56.57 -10.57
C HIS A 55 -1.14 55.51 -9.84
N ARG A 56 -0.09 55.96 -9.14
CA ARG A 56 1.16 55.20 -8.96
C ARG A 56 1.91 55.59 -7.68
N GLU A 57 2.28 54.62 -6.85
CA GLU A 57 3.36 54.67 -5.84
C GLU A 57 3.85 53.23 -5.60
N ARG A 58 4.93 52.75 -6.25
CA ARG A 58 6.37 52.82 -5.89
C ARG A 58 6.72 51.94 -4.65
N LEU A 59 7.28 50.72 -4.81
CA LEU A 59 8.68 50.30 -5.15
C LEU A 59 9.65 50.36 -3.94
N PRO A 60 10.80 49.62 -3.90
CA PRO A 60 11.43 48.66 -4.86
C PRO A 60 11.60 47.21 -4.30
N ALA A 61 11.76 46.12 -5.07
CA ALA A 61 12.94 45.58 -5.82
C ALA A 61 14.21 45.30 -4.97
N GLY A 62 14.97 44.21 -5.14
CA GLY A 62 14.90 43.09 -6.10
C GLY A 62 16.14 42.13 -6.04
N CYS A 63 16.42 41.43 -7.15
CA CYS A 63 17.48 40.39 -7.39
C CYS A 63 17.17 38.97 -6.83
N GLY A 64 17.36 37.86 -7.56
CA GLY A 64 18.00 37.58 -8.87
C GLY A 64 19.26 36.71 -8.69
N ALA A 65 19.61 35.72 -9.52
CA ALA A 65 19.06 35.29 -10.82
C ALA A 65 19.39 33.80 -11.11
N ALA A 66 18.80 33.24 -12.18
CA ALA A 66 19.15 31.93 -12.76
C ALA A 66 19.98 32.10 -14.06
N VAL A 67 20.77 31.09 -14.42
CA VAL A 67 21.66 31.04 -15.61
C VAL A 67 21.53 29.65 -16.27
N PRO A 68 21.59 29.51 -17.62
CA PRO A 68 20.84 28.46 -18.32
C PRO A 68 21.65 27.23 -18.79
N GLU A 69 20.93 26.18 -19.16
CA GLU A 69 21.44 25.01 -19.89
C GLU A 69 21.64 25.29 -21.40
N SER A 70 22.58 24.56 -22.02
CA SER A 70 22.80 24.55 -23.48
C SER A 70 23.31 23.19 -23.98
N ASP A 71 22.60 22.65 -24.98
CA ASP A 71 22.90 21.59 -25.95
C ASP A 71 24.10 20.63 -25.76
N LEU A 72 23.78 19.31 -25.80
CA LEU A 72 24.44 18.19 -26.50
C LEU A 72 23.77 16.88 -26.00
N GLY A 73 23.41 15.87 -26.79
CA GLY A 73 23.42 15.63 -28.23
C GLY A 73 22.83 14.22 -28.51
N ARG A 74 22.31 13.96 -29.71
CA ARG A 74 21.64 12.70 -30.10
C ARG A 74 22.50 11.45 -29.85
N LEU A 75 21.87 10.32 -29.49
CA LEU A 75 22.20 8.98 -29.98
C LEU A 75 21.02 8.00 -29.78
N TRP A 76 20.87 7.02 -30.68
CA TRP A 76 19.80 6.02 -30.74
C TRP A 76 20.28 4.66 -30.23
N ALA A 77 19.37 3.81 -29.72
CA ALA A 77 19.44 2.35 -29.88
C ALA A 77 18.11 1.65 -29.53
N GLU A 78 17.46 1.05 -30.53
CA GLU A 78 16.64 -0.16 -30.33
C GLU A 78 17.54 -1.39 -30.38
N PRO A 79 17.14 -2.54 -29.78
CA PRO A 79 17.61 -3.84 -30.24
C PRO A 79 16.46 -4.82 -30.56
N GLN A 80 16.40 -5.26 -31.81
CA GLN A 80 15.79 -6.54 -32.19
C GLN A 80 16.86 -7.63 -32.35
N ALA A 81 16.45 -8.89 -32.18
CA ALA A 81 17.33 -10.07 -32.20
C ALA A 81 17.66 -10.55 -33.63
N ASP A 82 18.85 -11.15 -33.83
CA ASP A 82 18.97 -12.61 -34.10
C ASP A 82 20.42 -13.05 -34.43
N LEU A 83 20.66 -14.37 -34.32
CA LEU A 83 21.91 -15.15 -34.48
C LEU A 83 21.92 -15.89 -35.86
N PRO A 84 22.92 -16.72 -36.27
CA PRO A 84 24.40 -16.67 -36.12
C PRO A 84 25.22 -17.20 -37.37
N VAL A 85 26.56 -17.35 -37.19
CA VAL A 85 27.54 -18.23 -37.93
C VAL A 85 27.91 -17.96 -39.40
N ALA A 86 29.22 -17.75 -39.67
CA ALA A 86 30.01 -18.45 -40.72
C ALA A 86 31.54 -18.19 -40.61
N VAL A 87 32.37 -19.07 -41.19
CA VAL A 87 33.85 -19.15 -41.07
C VAL A 87 34.56 -18.98 -42.43
N THR A 88 35.69 -18.26 -42.48
CA THR A 88 36.91 -18.44 -43.33
C THR A 88 37.96 -17.38 -42.92
N GLY A 89 39.26 -17.65 -42.71
CA GLY A 89 40.34 -17.82 -43.72
C GLY A 89 40.75 -16.46 -44.36
N THR A 90 42.00 -15.98 -44.50
CA THR A 90 43.39 -16.54 -44.45
C THR A 90 44.40 -15.36 -44.32
N ASP A 91 45.45 -15.40 -43.47
CA ASP A 91 46.88 -15.74 -43.75
C ASP A 91 47.84 -14.56 -44.16
N ARG A 92 49.10 -14.59 -43.67
CA ARG A 92 50.31 -13.76 -44.00
C ARG A 92 50.29 -12.23 -43.72
N THR A 93 51.39 -11.53 -43.34
CA THR A 93 52.85 -11.83 -43.26
C THR A 93 53.59 -11.01 -42.17
N ARG A 94 54.73 -11.55 -41.68
CA ARG A 94 55.82 -10.92 -40.87
C ARG A 94 56.80 -10.05 -41.73
N PRO A 95 57.92 -9.46 -41.22
CA PRO A 95 58.13 -8.66 -39.98
C PRO A 95 59.07 -7.42 -40.18
N GLY A 96 59.24 -6.57 -39.14
CA GLY A 96 60.31 -5.55 -39.03
C GLY A 96 61.15 -5.72 -37.75
N ARG A 97 62.42 -5.23 -37.69
CA ARG A 97 63.46 -5.73 -36.77
C ARG A 97 64.36 -4.63 -36.16
N ARG A 98 64.72 -4.75 -34.86
CA ARG A 98 65.84 -4.07 -34.11
C ARG A 98 65.71 -2.53 -33.98
N GLY A 99 66.27 -1.83 -33.00
CA GLY A 99 67.07 -2.10 -31.78
C GLY A 99 67.44 -0.73 -31.17
N ARG A 100 67.75 -0.54 -29.87
CA ARG A 100 69.10 -0.59 -29.25
C ARG A 100 69.01 -0.01 -27.81
N SER A 101 69.83 -0.46 -26.86
CA SER A 101 70.13 0.19 -25.56
C SER A 101 71.34 1.19 -25.73
N PRO A 102 71.89 1.94 -24.73
CA PRO A 102 72.22 1.49 -23.35
C PRO A 102 72.21 2.53 -22.17
N SER A 103 72.41 1.99 -20.95
CA SER A 103 73.21 2.47 -19.79
C SER A 103 73.04 3.87 -19.13
N GLY A 104 72.95 3.86 -17.79
CA GLY A 104 73.28 4.95 -16.86
C GLY A 104 73.19 4.47 -15.40
N GLU A 105 74.25 4.66 -14.58
CA GLU A 105 74.44 4.02 -13.25
C GLU A 105 74.13 4.95 -12.04
N GLY A 106 74.05 4.37 -10.83
CA GLY A 106 74.01 5.09 -9.55
C GLY A 106 73.84 4.18 -8.32
N GLU A 107 74.94 3.88 -7.61
CA GLU A 107 74.99 3.17 -6.30
C GLU A 107 74.61 4.11 -5.12
N GLY A 108 74.36 3.71 -3.85
CA GLY A 108 74.35 2.45 -3.08
C GLY A 108 73.53 2.69 -1.77
N HIS A 109 73.59 1.95 -0.64
CA HIS A 109 74.51 0.88 -0.19
C HIS A 109 73.91 0.09 1.01
N VAL A 110 73.75 -1.24 0.84
CA VAL A 110 73.97 -2.39 1.77
C VAL A 110 73.78 -2.24 3.32
N LYS A 111 72.95 -3.12 3.94
CA LYS A 111 73.41 -4.17 4.91
C LYS A 111 72.33 -5.16 5.41
N ASP A 112 72.62 -6.45 5.14
CA ASP A 112 72.14 -7.69 5.77
C ASP A 112 72.65 -7.85 7.23
N PRO A 113 72.22 -8.84 8.09
CA PRO A 113 72.10 -10.26 7.73
C PRO A 113 71.08 -11.17 8.48
N SER A 114 71.03 -12.45 8.07
CA SER A 114 70.65 -13.62 8.89
C SER A 114 71.90 -14.48 9.22
N PRO A 115 71.89 -15.43 10.18
CA PRO A 115 71.53 -16.83 9.80
C PRO A 115 71.01 -17.79 10.91
N GLU A 116 70.45 -18.92 10.43
CA GLU A 116 70.55 -20.32 10.95
C GLU A 116 69.89 -20.83 12.26
N GLN A 117 69.89 -22.16 12.37
CA GLN A 117 69.02 -23.04 13.19
C GLN A 117 69.81 -23.80 14.28
N ILE A 118 69.11 -24.49 15.22
CA ILE A 118 69.31 -25.90 15.70
C ILE A 118 68.98 -26.16 17.21
N ALA A 119 68.02 -27.08 17.43
CA ALA A 119 67.87 -28.13 18.48
C ALA A 119 67.71 -27.90 20.02
N GLN A 120 66.61 -28.47 20.54
CA GLN A 120 66.49 -29.53 21.60
C GLN A 120 66.27 -29.25 23.11
N SER A 121 65.58 -30.26 23.72
CA SER A 121 65.24 -30.51 25.15
C SER A 121 64.05 -29.73 25.77
N GLY A 122 63.18 -30.31 26.62
CA GLY A 122 62.96 -31.72 26.99
C GLY A 122 62.07 -31.93 28.26
N GLY A 123 61.22 -32.97 28.28
CA GLY A 123 60.43 -33.45 29.47
C GLY A 123 59.00 -32.87 29.60
N SER A 124 57.85 -33.56 29.68
CA SER A 124 57.41 -34.98 29.89
C SER A 124 56.97 -35.37 31.32
N LEU A 125 55.71 -35.82 31.45
CA LEU A 125 55.14 -36.89 32.34
C LEU A 125 53.60 -36.98 32.11
N ARG A 126 53.06 -38.03 31.43
CA ARG A 126 52.33 -39.24 31.94
C ARG A 126 50.93 -38.96 32.58
N SER A 127 49.86 -39.75 32.40
CA SER A 127 49.69 -41.20 32.04
C SER A 127 48.33 -41.50 31.32
N LEU A 128 48.26 -42.41 30.31
CA LEU A 128 47.62 -43.77 30.26
C LEU A 128 46.16 -43.89 30.79
N SER A 129 45.18 -44.60 30.17
CA SER A 129 45.12 -45.85 29.37
C SER A 129 43.76 -45.90 28.59
N THR A 130 43.60 -46.27 27.30
CA THR A 130 43.60 -47.58 26.57
C THR A 130 42.54 -48.64 26.96
N LEU A 131 41.64 -49.01 26.01
CA LEU A 131 41.29 -50.40 25.59
C LEU A 131 40.11 -50.47 24.56
N THR A 132 40.38 -50.99 23.34
CA THR A 132 39.68 -52.06 22.55
C THR A 132 38.14 -52.13 22.36
N GLU A 133 37.56 -52.74 21.29
CA GLU A 133 37.95 -53.07 19.89
C GLU A 133 36.71 -53.70 19.15
N ASN A 134 36.72 -53.73 17.81
CA ASN A 134 35.96 -54.62 16.88
C ASN A 134 34.43 -54.52 16.69
N GLY A 135 33.99 -54.68 15.43
CA GLY A 135 32.57 -54.88 15.06
C GLY A 135 32.18 -54.60 13.59
N PHE A 136 32.72 -55.34 12.62
CA PHE A 136 32.22 -55.32 11.22
C PHE A 136 30.83 -56.00 11.12
N ILE A 137 29.92 -55.48 10.28
CA ILE A 137 29.03 -56.21 9.33
C ILE A 137 28.03 -55.25 8.63
N LYS A 138 27.88 -55.42 7.31
CA LYS A 138 26.68 -55.10 6.49
C LYS A 138 26.21 -56.47 5.93
N PRO A 139 24.91 -56.74 5.68
CA PRO A 139 24.09 -55.96 4.74
C PRO A 139 22.56 -55.87 5.01
N ASN A 140 21.89 -55.24 4.03
CA ASN A 140 20.45 -55.20 3.65
C ASN A 140 19.75 -56.60 3.58
N PRO A 141 18.42 -56.77 3.26
CA PRO A 141 17.33 -55.80 2.97
C PRO A 141 15.87 -56.16 3.43
N ALA A 142 14.91 -55.26 3.12
CA ALA A 142 13.52 -55.45 2.60
C ALA A 142 12.45 -56.44 3.18
N ARG A 143 11.25 -55.89 3.45
CA ARG A 143 9.87 -56.33 3.03
C ARG A 143 8.87 -55.28 3.56
N GLU A 144 7.99 -54.57 2.83
CA GLU A 144 7.17 -54.78 1.61
C GLU A 144 5.78 -55.45 1.86
N LYS A 145 4.73 -54.90 1.21
CA LYS A 145 3.29 -55.32 1.10
C LYS A 145 2.37 -54.80 2.24
N LYS A 146 1.14 -54.28 2.03
CA LYS A 146 0.22 -54.02 0.87
C LYS A 146 -0.49 -52.66 1.12
N THR A 147 -0.94 -51.80 0.20
CA THR A 147 -1.89 -51.91 -0.95
C THR A 147 -3.35 -52.27 -0.61
N GLU A 148 -4.22 -51.27 -0.46
CA GLU A 148 -5.65 -51.20 -0.87
C GLU A 148 -6.13 -49.74 -0.61
N GLN A 149 -6.38 -48.91 -1.62
CA GLN A 149 -7.65 -48.72 -2.35
C GLN A 149 -8.85 -48.39 -1.44
N PHE A 150 -9.33 -47.14 -1.50
CA PHE A 150 -10.68 -46.77 -1.03
C PHE A 150 -11.37 -45.81 -2.01
N GLN A 151 -12.66 -46.06 -2.25
CA GLN A 151 -13.53 -45.26 -3.11
C GLN A 151 -14.22 -44.13 -2.34
N LEU A 152 -14.80 -43.22 -3.14
CA LEU A 152 -15.72 -42.14 -2.75
C LEU A 152 -16.74 -42.51 -1.65
N GLY A 153 -16.88 -41.61 -0.68
CA GLY A 153 -18.01 -41.57 0.26
C GLY A 153 -18.14 -40.21 0.93
N ASN A 154 -19.17 -39.44 0.57
CA ASN A 154 -19.78 -38.46 1.47
C ASN A 154 -20.41 -39.25 2.66
N PRO A 155 -20.49 -38.72 3.90
CA PRO A 155 -21.27 -37.49 4.14
C PRO A 155 -20.89 -36.62 5.37
N ALA A 156 -21.73 -35.62 5.61
CA ALA A 156 -22.14 -35.07 6.91
C ALA A 156 -21.24 -34.06 7.67
N VAL A 157 -21.84 -32.88 7.80
CA VAL A 157 -21.57 -31.79 8.75
C VAL A 157 -21.42 -32.28 10.20
N VAL A 158 -20.37 -31.84 10.88
CA VAL A 158 -20.25 -31.81 12.36
C VAL A 158 -19.41 -30.58 12.77
N GLU A 159 -19.97 -29.66 13.56
CA GLU A 159 -19.19 -28.65 14.29
C GLU A 159 -18.45 -29.27 15.48
N PRO A 160 -17.35 -28.65 15.95
CA PRO A 160 -17.35 -28.34 17.38
C PRO A 160 -16.66 -27.01 17.77
N TRP A 161 -17.24 -26.34 18.77
CA TRP A 161 -16.52 -25.39 19.64
C TRP A 161 -15.96 -26.10 20.88
N GLN A 162 -14.82 -25.61 21.37
CA GLN A 162 -14.22 -25.81 22.71
C GLN A 162 -13.85 -27.24 23.19
N VAL A 163 -12.54 -27.40 23.48
CA VAL A 163 -12.05 -27.69 24.85
C VAL A 163 -10.75 -26.90 25.10
N CYS A 164 -10.69 -26.16 26.20
CA CYS A 164 -9.46 -25.73 26.87
C CYS A 164 -9.26 -26.54 28.16
N GLN A 165 -8.06 -26.46 28.76
CA GLN A 165 -7.54 -27.17 29.96
C GLN A 165 -6.60 -28.35 29.62
N GLN A 166 -5.59 -28.70 30.43
CA GLN A 166 -5.46 -28.52 31.89
C GLN A 166 -3.99 -28.61 32.42
N TRP A 167 -3.83 -28.46 33.75
CA TRP A 167 -2.71 -28.75 34.69
C TRP A 167 -1.93 -27.54 35.23
N VAL A 168 -1.65 -27.33 36.55
CA VAL A 168 -2.14 -27.83 37.88
C VAL A 168 -1.47 -26.90 38.94
N GLY A 169 -1.86 -26.69 40.22
CA GLY A 169 -2.91 -27.17 41.15
C GLY A 169 -2.56 -26.71 42.60
N LEU A 170 -3.22 -27.24 43.65
CA LEU A 170 -2.96 -27.06 45.12
C LEU A 170 -3.37 -25.67 45.72
N LEU A 171 -4.11 -25.53 46.84
CA LEU A 171 -4.57 -26.45 47.91
C LEU A 171 -5.95 -26.04 48.52
N GLU A 172 -6.53 -26.95 49.32
CA GLU A 172 -7.83 -26.96 50.07
C GLU A 172 -7.86 -26.02 51.32
N GLU A 173 -8.85 -25.96 52.23
CA GLU A 173 -10.36 -25.89 52.29
C GLU A 173 -10.74 -25.63 53.80
N GLU A 174 -12.04 -25.59 54.18
CA GLU A 174 -12.68 -25.31 55.51
C GLU A 174 -13.10 -23.84 55.80
N GLU A 175 -14.26 -23.49 56.39
CA GLU A 175 -15.34 -24.27 57.07
C GLU A 175 -16.78 -23.63 56.91
N GLU A 176 -17.82 -24.23 57.51
CA GLU A 176 -19.30 -23.95 57.44
C GLU A 176 -19.75 -22.50 57.88
N GLY A 177 -20.98 -21.95 57.75
CA GLY A 177 -22.35 -22.32 57.28
C GLY A 177 -23.45 -21.52 58.06
N GLY A 178 -24.70 -21.22 57.65
CA GLY A 178 -25.42 -21.32 56.36
C GLY A 178 -26.97 -21.63 56.44
N ARG A 179 -27.90 -20.71 56.80
CA ARG A 179 -29.37 -21.04 56.92
C ARG A 179 -30.46 -19.94 56.64
N ARG A 180 -31.43 -20.33 55.76
CA ARG A 180 -32.93 -20.16 55.77
C ARG A 180 -33.65 -18.78 55.59
N ARG A 181 -34.25 -18.62 54.38
CA ARG A 181 -35.68 -18.36 53.98
C ARG A 181 -36.77 -18.14 55.09
N PRO A 182 -38.03 -17.70 54.76
CA PRO A 182 -38.52 -16.59 53.88
C PRO A 182 -39.88 -15.92 54.34
N LEU A 183 -40.44 -14.97 53.54
CA LEU A 183 -41.89 -14.59 53.39
C LEU A 183 -42.66 -14.05 54.63
N SER A 184 -43.73 -13.24 54.57
CA SER A 184 -44.73 -12.84 53.54
C SER A 184 -45.21 -11.38 53.82
N ALA A 185 -45.38 -10.43 52.88
CA ALA A 185 -46.32 -10.30 51.73
C ALA A 185 -47.67 -9.58 52.06
N ALA A 186 -48.23 -8.89 51.04
CA ALA A 186 -49.38 -7.94 51.03
C ALA A 186 -49.12 -6.54 51.65
N GLY A 187 -49.63 -5.42 51.11
CA GLY A 187 -50.36 -5.19 49.85
C GLY A 187 -51.27 -3.93 49.89
N ASN A 188 -51.26 -3.12 48.81
CA ASN A 188 -52.17 -2.00 48.46
C ASN A 188 -52.08 -0.59 49.12
N VAL A 189 -51.56 0.36 48.32
CA VAL A 189 -52.17 1.62 47.82
C VAL A 189 -53.08 2.51 48.72
N SER A 190 -52.59 3.74 48.97
CA SER A 190 -53.21 5.08 49.13
C SER A 190 -54.70 5.30 49.46
N LEU A 191 -54.97 6.18 50.44
CA LEU A 191 -55.50 7.56 50.21
C LEU A 191 -55.60 8.46 51.48
N CYS A 192 -55.43 9.77 51.27
CA CYS A 192 -55.92 10.94 52.03
C CYS A 192 -55.37 11.39 53.42
N LEU A 193 -55.03 12.70 53.44
CA LEU A 193 -54.86 13.68 54.54
C LEU A 193 -56.20 13.96 55.29
N PRO A 194 -56.23 14.50 56.56
CA PRO A 194 -55.93 15.94 56.81
C PRO A 194 -55.48 16.41 58.23
N GLY A 195 -54.91 17.63 58.31
CA GLY A 195 -55.36 18.65 59.29
C GLY A 195 -54.43 19.21 60.39
N MET A 196 -54.25 20.56 60.39
CA MET A 196 -54.03 21.47 61.55
C MET A 196 -52.65 21.46 62.29
N LYS A 197 -52.14 22.54 62.94
CA LYS A 197 -52.08 24.01 62.70
C LYS A 197 -51.23 24.67 63.84
N LEU A 198 -50.06 25.29 63.55
CA LEU A 198 -49.36 26.46 64.21
C LEU A 198 -49.27 26.62 65.77
N PRO A 199 -48.50 27.58 66.36
CA PRO A 199 -47.19 28.21 66.02
C PRO A 199 -46.19 28.22 67.24
N GLY A 200 -45.01 28.88 67.17
CA GLY A 200 -44.24 29.20 68.39
C GLY A 200 -42.75 29.67 68.33
N THR A 201 -42.49 30.88 67.83
CA THR A 201 -41.42 31.85 68.25
C THR A 201 -40.04 31.42 68.85
N SER A 202 -38.99 31.87 68.16
CA SER A 202 -37.80 32.64 68.67
C SER A 202 -36.90 32.12 69.80
N CYS A 203 -35.59 31.99 69.49
CA CYS A 203 -34.52 32.54 70.35
C CYS A 203 -33.24 32.88 69.54
N HIS A 204 -32.46 33.86 70.01
CA HIS A 204 -31.26 34.38 69.34
C HIS A 204 -29.96 33.73 69.83
N ILE A 205 -29.01 33.58 68.89
CA ILE A 205 -27.55 33.80 69.04
C ILE A 205 -26.85 33.15 70.26
N LEU A 206 -25.93 32.22 69.97
CA LEU A 206 -24.56 32.34 70.47
C LEU A 206 -23.57 31.68 69.49
N LEU A 207 -22.54 32.42 69.07
CA LEU A 207 -21.38 31.86 68.35
C LEU A 207 -20.53 31.01 69.30
N LEU A 208 -20.07 29.85 68.85
CA LEU A 208 -18.81 29.26 69.30
C LEU A 208 -18.16 28.47 68.16
N LEU A 209 -16.90 28.80 67.84
CA LEU A 209 -16.16 28.20 66.74
C LEU A 209 -15.77 26.75 67.04
N TRP A 210 -16.08 25.85 66.11
CA TRP A 210 -15.34 24.60 65.91
C TRP A 210 -14.96 24.50 64.43
N VAL A 211 -13.71 24.84 64.12
CA VAL A 211 -13.11 24.59 62.81
C VAL A 211 -12.82 23.09 62.73
N VAL A 212 -13.75 22.34 62.13
CA VAL A 212 -13.45 20.99 61.65
C VAL A 212 -12.52 21.16 60.45
N MET A 213 -11.26 20.79 60.63
CA MET A 213 -10.35 20.55 59.51
C MET A 213 -10.87 19.35 58.72
N LEU A 214 -11.73 19.62 57.73
CA LEU A 214 -11.87 18.71 56.60
C LEU A 214 -10.49 18.65 55.92
N PRO A 215 -9.94 17.46 55.65
CA PRO A 215 -8.79 17.39 54.77
C PRO A 215 -9.23 17.93 53.41
N ASP A 216 -8.55 18.96 52.92
CA ASP A 216 -8.63 19.32 51.50
C ASP A 216 -8.19 18.06 50.73
N ALA A 217 -9.17 17.36 50.16
CA ALA A 217 -8.92 16.38 49.13
C ALA A 217 -8.48 17.18 47.90
N GLY A 218 -7.21 17.60 47.91
CA GLY A 218 -6.65 18.55 46.97
C GLY A 218 -7.02 18.13 45.56
N ALA A 219 -7.84 18.94 44.90
CA ALA A 219 -8.31 18.68 43.54
C ALA A 219 -7.08 18.64 42.64
N GLN A 220 -6.61 17.42 42.36
CA GLN A 220 -5.34 17.19 41.69
C GLN A 220 -5.46 17.79 40.29
N GLN A 221 -4.78 18.93 40.10
CA GLN A 221 -5.10 19.87 39.03
C GLN A 221 -4.99 19.15 37.68
N ALA A 222 -6.08 19.20 36.91
CA ALA A 222 -6.24 18.39 35.71
C ALA A 222 -5.18 18.78 34.66
N SER A 223 -4.18 17.90 34.49
CA SER A 223 -2.98 18.13 33.69
C SER A 223 -2.91 17.21 32.48
N CYS A 224 -2.42 17.74 31.35
CA CYS A 224 -2.17 17.00 30.12
C CYS A 224 -0.82 16.27 30.06
N SER A 225 0.03 16.38 31.09
CA SER A 225 1.28 15.63 31.21
C SER A 225 1.06 14.12 31.01
N ALA A 226 1.71 13.57 29.98
CA ALA A 226 1.54 12.18 29.48
C ALA A 226 0.09 11.74 29.19
N ARG A 227 -0.83 12.69 28.91
CA ARG A 227 -2.29 12.44 28.81
C ARG A 227 -2.96 13.10 27.60
N CYS A 228 -2.18 13.48 26.59
CA CYS A 228 -2.69 14.01 25.32
C CYS A 228 -3.67 13.03 24.64
N GLY A 229 -4.75 13.55 24.08
CA GLY A 229 -5.92 12.76 23.62
C GLY A 229 -6.95 12.43 24.71
N GLY A 230 -6.65 12.67 25.98
CA GLY A 230 -7.56 12.46 27.11
C GLY A 230 -8.61 13.55 27.27
N ILE A 231 -9.75 13.20 27.89
CA ILE A 231 -10.72 14.15 28.47
C ILE A 231 -10.60 14.02 29.99
N LEU A 232 -10.50 15.15 30.68
CA LEU A 232 -10.36 15.22 32.14
C LEU A 232 -11.65 15.77 32.78
N ALA A 233 -11.76 15.73 34.10
CA ALA A 233 -12.98 16.10 34.82
C ALA A 233 -13.39 17.58 34.65
N SER A 234 -12.43 18.47 34.35
CA SER A 234 -12.64 19.92 34.26
C SER A 234 -12.13 20.57 32.97
N CYS A 235 -11.48 19.80 32.08
CA CYS A 235 -10.84 20.30 30.86
C CYS A 235 -10.49 19.14 29.90
N SER A 236 -10.03 19.45 28.69
CA SER A 236 -9.66 18.47 27.66
C SER A 236 -8.20 18.59 27.25
N CYS A 237 -7.61 17.44 26.88
CA CYS A 237 -6.28 17.31 26.29
C CYS A 237 -6.33 16.81 24.83
N ARG A 238 -7.51 16.85 24.19
CA ARG A 238 -7.71 16.53 22.77
C ARG A 238 -7.44 17.74 21.88
N ALA A 239 -7.09 17.51 20.62
CA ALA A 239 -6.91 18.57 19.62
C ALA A 239 -8.13 19.50 19.50
N THR A 240 -9.34 18.95 19.72
CA THR A 240 -10.61 19.68 19.72
C THR A 240 -10.79 20.67 20.87
N CYS A 241 -9.93 20.65 21.89
CA CYS A 241 -10.07 21.50 23.06
C CYS A 241 -9.88 22.99 22.74
N GLU A 242 -9.06 23.32 21.73
CA GLU A 242 -8.68 24.69 21.36
C GLU A 242 -9.88 25.43 20.78
N ASN A 243 -10.44 24.91 19.69
CA ASN A 243 -11.61 25.48 19.00
C ASN A 243 -12.85 25.55 19.91
N LEU A 244 -12.93 24.71 20.95
CA LEU A 244 -14.00 24.72 21.95
C LEU A 244 -13.73 25.60 23.17
N GLY A 245 -12.50 26.12 23.37
CA GLY A 245 -12.14 26.86 24.58
C GLY A 245 -12.12 26.01 25.86
N THR A 246 -11.89 24.70 25.75
CA THR A 246 -11.96 23.72 26.86
C THR A 246 -10.61 23.10 27.22
N CYS A 247 -9.50 23.56 26.63
CA CYS A 247 -8.17 23.03 26.92
C CYS A 247 -7.82 23.14 28.41
N CYS A 248 -7.09 22.14 28.91
CA CYS A 248 -6.40 22.30 30.19
C CYS A 248 -5.36 23.43 30.08
N PRO A 249 -5.09 24.19 31.15
CA PRO A 249 -4.16 25.33 31.11
C PRO A 249 -2.75 24.97 30.63
N ASP A 250 -2.38 23.70 30.72
CA ASP A 250 -1.09 23.13 30.38
C ASP A 250 -1.09 22.31 29.08
N TYR A 251 -2.17 22.31 28.30
CA TYR A 251 -2.28 21.56 27.05
C TYR A 251 -1.10 21.83 26.10
N TRP A 252 -0.82 23.11 25.81
CA TRP A 252 0.31 23.51 24.96
C TRP A 252 1.69 23.27 25.57
N ALA A 253 1.78 23.05 26.89
CA ALA A 253 3.03 22.75 27.56
C ALA A 253 3.38 21.26 27.50
N PHE A 254 2.39 20.36 27.32
CA PHE A 254 2.61 18.91 27.30
C PHE A 254 2.25 18.22 25.97
N CYS A 255 1.32 18.76 25.18
CA CYS A 255 0.89 18.21 23.90
C CYS A 255 1.56 18.93 22.75
N VAL A 256 2.73 18.43 22.35
CA VAL A 256 3.67 19.16 21.48
C VAL A 256 3.39 18.96 19.99
N GLN A 257 3.63 20.02 19.22
CA GLN A 257 3.71 20.00 17.76
C GLN A 257 5.19 20.00 17.33
N ILE A 258 5.48 19.47 16.14
CA ILE A 258 6.84 19.32 15.61
C ILE A 258 6.91 19.73 14.15
N SER A 259 8.08 20.15 13.70
CA SER A 259 8.38 20.38 12.28
C SER A 259 9.85 20.06 11.96
N PRO A 260 10.14 19.29 10.90
CA PRO A 260 9.19 18.48 10.13
C PRO A 260 8.55 17.38 11.00
N ALA A 261 7.40 16.86 10.56
CA ALA A 261 6.61 15.85 11.28
C ALA A 261 6.87 14.40 10.82
N SER A 262 7.71 14.22 9.80
CA SER A 262 8.03 12.94 9.19
C SER A 262 9.51 12.78 8.81
N GLY A 263 9.92 11.54 8.62
CA GLY A 263 11.24 11.20 8.10
C GLY A 263 11.41 9.69 7.88
N THR A 264 12.52 9.31 7.26
CA THR A 264 12.84 7.90 6.97
C THR A 264 12.91 7.06 8.24
N LEU A 265 12.41 5.82 8.17
CA LEU A 265 12.53 4.81 9.24
C LEU A 265 13.99 4.44 9.54
N LEU A 266 14.95 4.75 8.64
CA LEU A 266 16.39 4.64 8.93
C LEU A 266 16.88 5.65 9.98
N GLY A 267 16.06 6.67 10.31
CA GLY A 267 16.37 7.70 11.29
C GLY A 267 17.34 8.76 10.77
N GLY A 268 17.83 9.60 11.69
CA GLY A 268 18.81 10.65 11.42
C GLY A 268 18.22 12.00 10.99
N LYS A 269 16.90 12.08 10.81
CA LYS A 269 16.18 13.34 10.61
C LYS A 269 16.19 14.16 11.92
N ASP A 270 16.76 15.35 11.87
CA ASP A 270 16.63 16.37 12.90
C ASP A 270 15.31 17.14 12.73
N PHE A 271 14.61 17.41 13.83
CA PHE A 271 13.37 18.18 13.84
C PHE A 271 13.18 18.98 15.12
N THR A 272 12.47 20.10 15.00
CA THR A 272 12.23 21.05 16.09
C THR A 272 10.86 20.82 16.73
N VAL A 273 10.78 20.93 18.05
CA VAL A 273 9.51 21.06 18.79
C VAL A 273 9.04 22.51 18.75
N LEU A 274 7.82 22.71 18.25
CA LEU A 274 7.24 24.03 18.06
C LEU A 274 6.70 24.60 19.37
N ASN A 275 6.71 25.93 19.48
CA ASN A 275 6.16 26.71 20.60
C ASN A 275 6.78 26.39 21.99
N VAL A 276 7.97 25.79 22.00
CA VAL A 276 8.77 25.51 23.20
C VAL A 276 10.10 26.24 23.10
N THR A 277 10.44 27.00 24.14
CA THR A 277 11.74 27.67 24.29
C THR A 277 12.36 27.28 25.63
N LEU A 278 13.63 26.89 25.62
CA LEU A 278 14.38 26.43 26.79
C LEU A 278 15.75 27.11 26.88
N GLU A 279 16.37 27.03 28.06
CA GLU A 279 17.78 27.38 28.23
C GLU A 279 18.69 26.35 27.55
N THR A 280 19.83 26.81 27.03
CA THR A 280 20.85 25.93 26.44
C THR A 280 21.48 25.04 27.51
N GLY A 281 21.67 23.75 27.21
CA GLY A 281 22.32 22.79 28.12
C GLY A 281 21.37 21.94 28.97
N VAL A 282 20.05 22.10 28.82
CA VAL A 282 19.04 21.18 29.37
C VAL A 282 19.23 19.77 28.76
N PRO A 283 19.22 18.69 29.56
CA PRO A 283 19.41 17.32 29.06
C PRO A 283 18.13 16.78 28.40
N VAL A 284 18.04 16.88 27.08
CA VAL A 284 16.89 16.44 26.28
C VAL A 284 17.02 14.95 25.91
N THR A 285 15.96 14.18 26.13
CA THR A 285 15.85 12.79 25.65
C THR A 285 14.50 12.56 25.00
N CYS A 286 14.49 12.06 23.77
CA CYS A 286 13.28 11.85 22.97
C CYS A 286 13.04 10.34 22.81
N ARG A 287 11.85 9.85 23.16
CA ARG A 287 11.46 8.44 23.10
C ARG A 287 10.41 8.23 22.01
N PHE A 288 10.66 7.26 21.14
CA PHE A 288 9.82 6.92 20.00
C PHE A 288 9.26 5.51 20.17
N ALA A 289 8.01 5.31 19.72
CA ALA A 289 7.30 4.02 19.80
C ALA A 289 7.33 3.38 21.20
N GLY A 290 7.34 4.22 22.25
CA GLY A 290 7.37 3.82 23.66
C GLY A 290 8.68 3.20 24.16
N ALA A 291 9.71 3.03 23.32
CA ALA A 291 10.92 2.26 23.68
C ALA A 291 12.23 2.87 23.19
N THR A 292 12.31 3.33 21.94
CA THR A 292 13.59 3.74 21.33
C THR A 292 13.93 5.16 21.72
N GLN A 293 15.04 5.37 22.42
CA GLN A 293 15.47 6.70 22.88
C GLN A 293 16.57 7.30 22.00
N THR A 294 16.53 8.62 21.84
CA THR A 294 17.56 9.44 21.19
C THR A 294 17.92 10.64 22.07
N GLN A 295 19.14 11.15 21.92
CA GLN A 295 19.52 12.41 22.57
C GLN A 295 19.04 13.58 21.69
N GLY A 296 18.29 14.49 22.30
CA GLY A 296 17.96 15.79 21.71
C GLY A 296 18.94 16.87 22.16
N TYR A 297 18.70 18.10 21.74
CA TYR A 297 19.46 19.26 22.21
C TYR A 297 18.60 20.53 22.19
N VAL A 298 19.14 21.64 22.70
CA VAL A 298 18.55 22.97 22.58
C VAL A 298 19.50 23.84 21.75
N ASP A 299 18.98 24.48 20.70
CA ASP A 299 19.76 25.33 19.80
C ASP A 299 20.13 26.68 20.44
N ARG A 300 20.88 27.53 19.72
CA ARG A 300 21.29 28.86 20.22
C ARG A 300 20.14 29.86 20.36
N ASP A 301 19.02 29.61 19.70
CA ASP A 301 17.81 30.42 19.76
C ASP A 301 16.83 29.89 20.84
N GLY A 302 17.24 28.85 21.59
CA GLY A 302 16.45 28.22 22.65
C GLY A 302 15.44 27.18 22.14
N ARG A 303 15.43 26.83 20.85
CA ARG A 303 14.52 25.81 20.30
C ARG A 303 14.95 24.42 20.71
N LEU A 304 14.00 23.55 21.05
CA LEU A 304 14.28 22.15 21.35
C LEU A 304 14.27 21.30 20.09
N HIS A 305 15.31 20.49 19.91
CA HIS A 305 15.50 19.55 18.81
C HIS A 305 15.48 18.11 19.30
N CYS A 306 14.89 17.23 18.48
CA CYS A 306 14.99 15.79 18.59
C CYS A 306 15.55 15.22 17.28
N VAL A 307 16.29 14.12 17.38
CA VAL A 307 16.71 13.33 16.22
C VAL A 307 15.88 12.05 16.16
N SER A 308 15.32 11.74 14.99
CA SER A 308 14.60 10.48 14.77
C SER A 308 15.54 9.26 14.84
N PRO A 309 15.15 8.17 15.52
CA PRO A 309 15.93 6.95 15.58
C PRO A 309 15.75 6.07 14.35
N LEU A 310 16.61 5.07 14.21
CA LEU A 310 16.31 3.88 13.42
C LEU A 310 15.09 3.16 14.01
N LEU A 311 14.13 2.83 13.15
CA LEU A 311 12.89 2.14 13.44
C LEU A 311 12.71 0.94 12.49
N TYR A 312 11.96 -0.06 12.94
CA TYR A 312 11.60 -1.25 12.15
C TYR A 312 10.10 -1.29 11.84
N GLU A 313 9.46 -0.12 11.81
CA GLU A 313 8.03 0.10 11.59
C GLU A 313 7.78 1.41 10.85
N ILE A 314 6.70 1.48 10.08
CA ILE A 314 6.23 2.69 9.39
C ILE A 314 4.87 3.13 9.96
N GLY A 315 4.45 4.34 9.60
CA GLY A 315 3.21 4.95 10.06
C GLY A 315 3.40 5.90 11.23
N LEU A 316 2.30 6.23 11.91
CA LEU A 316 2.32 7.10 13.08
C LEU A 316 2.80 6.34 14.32
N VAL A 317 3.91 6.78 14.91
CA VAL A 317 4.45 6.29 16.18
C VAL A 317 4.37 7.37 17.25
N SER A 318 4.29 6.95 18.52
CA SER A 318 4.36 7.89 19.64
C SER A 318 5.72 8.59 19.68
N LEU A 319 5.70 9.89 20.00
CA LEU A 319 6.87 10.67 20.39
C LEU A 319 6.62 11.16 21.81
N GLU A 320 7.59 10.98 22.69
CA GLU A 320 7.55 11.43 24.07
C GLU A 320 8.87 12.12 24.41
N ILE A 321 8.87 13.21 25.19
CA ILE A 321 10.07 14.02 25.43
C ILE A 321 10.31 14.22 26.93
N SER A 322 11.58 14.13 27.31
CA SER A 322 12.12 14.27 28.65
C SER A 322 13.15 15.40 28.71
N LEU A 323 13.12 16.17 29.79
CA LEU A 323 14.11 17.21 30.11
C LEU A 323 14.97 16.87 31.36
N ASP A 324 14.82 15.66 31.92
CA ASP A 324 15.48 15.22 33.16
C ASP A 324 16.47 14.05 32.95
N GLY A 325 16.89 13.86 31.69
CA GLY A 325 17.76 12.77 31.26
C GLY A 325 17.05 11.42 31.13
N GLY A 326 15.77 11.41 30.73
CA GLY A 326 15.00 10.21 30.44
C GLY A 326 14.35 9.53 31.67
N LYS A 327 14.21 10.24 32.79
CA LYS A 327 13.56 9.69 34.01
C LYS A 327 12.04 9.86 33.93
N THR A 328 11.57 10.99 33.43
CA THR A 328 10.15 11.26 33.16
C THR A 328 9.95 11.72 31.73
N PHE A 329 8.81 11.37 31.15
CA PHE A 329 8.43 11.70 29.77
C PHE A 329 7.07 12.42 29.77
N PRO A 330 7.01 13.66 30.29
CA PRO A 330 5.74 14.35 30.47
C PRO A 330 5.17 14.91 29.15
N TRP A 331 6.01 15.20 28.16
CA TRP A 331 5.59 15.73 26.87
C TRP A 331 5.24 14.60 25.89
N SER A 332 4.20 14.80 25.09
CA SER A 332 3.70 13.80 24.12
C SER A 332 3.36 14.45 22.78
N GLY A 333 3.72 13.77 21.70
CA GLY A 333 3.46 14.12 20.31
C GLY A 333 3.35 12.88 19.42
N THR A 334 3.47 13.07 18.12
CA THR A 334 3.40 11.97 17.13
C THR A 334 4.46 12.18 16.06
N TRP A 335 5.15 11.10 15.68
CA TRP A 335 6.13 11.08 14.60
C TRP A 335 5.64 10.19 13.45
N THR A 336 5.82 10.61 12.21
CA THR A 336 5.50 9.77 11.04
C THR A 336 6.77 9.07 10.54
N SER A 337 6.88 7.77 10.80
CA SER A 337 7.96 6.92 10.30
C SER A 337 7.67 6.50 8.85
N VAL A 338 8.54 6.88 7.92
CA VAL A 338 8.29 6.74 6.47
C VAL A 338 9.21 5.69 5.86
N HIS A 339 8.71 4.91 4.92
CA HIS A 339 9.53 4.01 4.11
C HIS A 339 10.66 4.78 3.43
N HIS A 340 11.91 4.32 3.56
CA HIS A 340 13.12 4.99 3.05
C HIS A 340 13.12 5.17 1.52
N ASN A 341 12.43 4.31 0.76
CA ASN A 341 12.25 4.54 -0.68
C ASN A 341 11.20 5.61 -1.02
N LYS A 342 10.31 5.92 -0.07
CA LYS A 342 9.17 6.84 -0.22
C LYS A 342 9.45 8.28 0.23
N VAL A 343 10.56 8.56 0.93
CA VAL A 343 10.95 9.94 1.29
C VAL A 343 11.45 10.74 0.07
N PRO A 344 11.32 12.08 0.06
CA PRO A 344 11.75 12.90 -1.07
C PRO A 344 13.24 12.73 -1.40
N PRO A 345 13.65 12.78 -2.69
CA PRO A 345 15.05 12.67 -3.09
C PRO A 345 15.98 13.70 -2.43
N SER A 346 15.45 14.86 -2.03
CA SER A 346 16.19 15.90 -1.31
C SER A 346 16.60 15.52 0.12
N GLU A 347 16.03 14.45 0.68
CA GLU A 347 16.26 14.01 2.07
C GLU A 347 17.13 12.75 2.18
N LYS A 348 17.44 12.10 1.05
CA LYS A 348 18.27 10.91 0.97
C LYS A 348 19.49 11.15 0.09
N SER A 349 20.50 10.30 0.23
CA SER A 349 21.62 10.25 -0.69
C SER A 349 21.27 9.38 -1.91
N THR A 350 21.82 9.74 -3.06
CA THR A 350 21.58 9.10 -4.36
C THR A 350 22.80 8.28 -4.76
N LEU A 351 22.57 7.02 -5.12
CA LEU A 351 23.59 6.12 -5.67
C LEU A 351 23.75 6.42 -7.17
N VAL A 352 24.84 7.09 -7.55
CA VAL A 352 25.03 7.52 -8.95
C VAL A 352 25.24 6.29 -9.84
N ASN A 353 24.42 6.19 -10.90
CA ASN A 353 24.34 5.03 -11.81
C ASN A 353 24.03 3.74 -11.04
N GLU A 354 22.81 3.62 -10.51
CA GLU A 354 22.35 2.46 -9.72
C GLU A 354 22.65 1.11 -10.39
N THR A 355 22.50 1.00 -11.72
CA THR A 355 22.88 -0.20 -12.49
C THR A 355 24.33 -0.62 -12.23
N LYS A 356 25.26 0.33 -12.11
CA LYS A 356 26.66 0.03 -11.76
C LYS A 356 26.80 -0.54 -10.34
N TRP A 357 25.96 -0.10 -9.40
CA TRP A 357 25.92 -0.66 -8.04
C TRP A 357 25.33 -2.08 -8.05
N GLN A 358 24.23 -2.28 -8.78
CA GLN A 358 23.55 -3.58 -8.94
C GLN A 358 24.44 -4.65 -9.56
N TYR A 359 25.29 -4.29 -10.53
CA TYR A 359 26.17 -5.23 -11.24
C TYR A 359 27.63 -5.17 -10.76
N TYR A 360 27.94 -4.48 -9.66
CA TYR A 360 29.33 -4.25 -9.26
C TYR A 360 30.11 -5.55 -8.99
N GLY A 361 31.23 -5.74 -9.69
CA GLY A 361 32.06 -6.96 -9.56
C GLY A 361 31.74 -8.06 -10.57
N THR A 362 30.66 -7.91 -11.35
CA THR A 362 30.39 -8.77 -12.52
C THR A 362 31.34 -8.42 -13.69
N PRO A 363 31.53 -9.30 -14.69
CA PRO A 363 32.36 -9.03 -15.86
C PRO A 363 32.00 -7.70 -16.56
N GLY A 364 33.00 -6.84 -16.73
CA GLY A 364 32.83 -5.52 -17.35
C GLY A 364 32.37 -4.40 -16.39
N THR A 365 31.94 -4.71 -15.16
CA THR A 365 31.37 -3.72 -14.23
C THR A 365 32.28 -3.49 -13.02
N GLY A 366 33.07 -2.42 -13.06
CA GLY A 366 34.00 -2.06 -11.98
C GLY A 366 34.41 -0.59 -11.95
N GLY A 367 35.49 -0.28 -11.22
CA GLY A 367 35.99 1.09 -11.03
C GLY A 367 35.24 1.84 -9.90
N SER A 368 35.29 3.17 -9.88
CA SER A 368 34.72 3.94 -8.77
C SER A 368 33.19 3.86 -8.69
N LEU A 369 32.65 3.73 -7.48
CA LEU A 369 31.25 4.02 -7.16
C LEU A 369 31.16 5.45 -6.58
N THR A 370 30.04 6.13 -6.79
CA THR A 370 29.83 7.53 -6.40
C THR A 370 28.46 7.72 -5.77
N VAL A 371 28.42 8.38 -4.61
CA VAL A 371 27.20 8.77 -3.90
C VAL A 371 27.12 10.29 -3.80
N THR A 372 25.92 10.86 -3.92
CA THR A 372 25.67 12.31 -3.78
C THR A 372 24.57 12.57 -2.76
N TRP A 373 24.59 13.72 -2.09
CA TRP A 373 23.57 14.14 -1.11
C TRP A 373 23.49 15.66 -1.03
N ASN A 374 22.37 16.18 -0.50
CA ASN A 374 22.26 17.60 -0.19
C ASN A 374 23.05 17.92 1.09
N SER A 375 24.22 18.54 0.96
CA SER A 375 25.09 18.89 2.09
C SER A 375 24.45 19.86 3.09
N HIS A 376 23.43 20.63 2.69
CA HIS A 376 22.70 21.54 3.58
C HIS A 376 21.76 20.82 4.57
N VAL A 377 21.33 19.58 4.28
CA VAL A 377 20.44 18.82 5.16
C VAL A 377 21.15 18.37 6.44
N LEU A 378 22.47 18.20 6.38
CA LEU A 378 23.31 17.84 7.52
C LEU A 378 24.36 18.96 7.73
N PRO A 379 24.07 19.99 8.54
CA PRO A 379 24.86 21.22 8.64
C PRO A 379 26.17 21.05 9.43
N SER A 380 27.05 20.18 8.94
CA SER A 380 28.41 19.96 9.44
C SER A 380 29.43 20.28 8.35
N SER A 381 30.60 20.80 8.71
CA SER A 381 31.67 21.08 7.74
C SER A 381 32.35 19.81 7.22
N HIS A 382 32.34 18.75 8.05
CA HIS A 382 32.89 17.45 7.73
C HIS A 382 31.93 16.34 8.16
N VAL A 383 32.01 15.19 7.49
CA VAL A 383 31.12 14.04 7.67
C VAL A 383 31.92 12.74 7.75
N HIS A 384 31.36 11.72 8.39
CA HIS A 384 31.81 10.34 8.23
C HIS A 384 30.90 9.65 7.21
N LEU A 385 31.49 8.79 6.38
CA LEU A 385 30.76 8.02 5.38
C LEU A 385 30.87 6.56 5.76
N GLU A 386 29.77 6.01 6.25
CA GLU A 386 29.71 4.74 6.94
C GLU A 386 28.94 3.69 6.11
N VAL A 387 29.38 2.44 6.17
CA VAL A 387 28.65 1.29 5.63
C VAL A 387 27.92 0.58 6.76
N TRP A 388 26.61 0.50 6.63
CA TRP A 388 25.74 -0.27 7.53
C TRP A 388 25.23 -1.50 6.81
N GLY A 389 25.28 -2.65 7.47
CA GLY A 389 24.74 -3.92 6.98
C GLY A 389 23.40 -4.23 7.63
N TYR A 390 22.53 -4.90 6.87
CA TYR A 390 21.26 -5.44 7.34
C TYR A 390 21.26 -6.97 7.29
N HIS A 391 20.71 -7.62 8.31
CA HIS A 391 20.52 -9.06 8.35
C HIS A 391 19.32 -9.44 9.23
N GLU A 392 18.75 -10.61 8.99
CA GLU A 392 17.74 -11.20 9.85
C GLU A 392 18.23 -12.58 10.33
N THR A 393 18.20 -12.81 11.64
CA THR A 393 18.77 -14.02 12.25
C THR A 393 17.77 -14.71 13.17
N GLY A 394 18.03 -15.99 13.48
CA GLY A 394 17.12 -16.85 14.23
C GLY A 394 16.32 -17.80 13.35
N LYS A 395 15.31 -18.46 13.93
CA LYS A 395 14.49 -19.45 13.22
C LYS A 395 13.30 -18.76 12.51
N PRO A 396 13.09 -18.98 11.20
CA PRO A 396 11.93 -18.47 10.48
C PRO A 396 10.58 -18.76 11.13
N TYR A 397 9.70 -17.76 11.10
CA TYR A 397 8.37 -17.71 11.72
C TYR A 397 8.35 -18.12 13.22
N SER A 398 9.40 -17.77 13.97
CA SER A 398 9.47 -17.93 15.43
C SER A 398 9.67 -16.59 16.14
N ASP A 399 9.43 -16.56 17.44
CA ASP A 399 9.68 -15.37 18.29
C ASP A 399 11.17 -15.00 18.44
N HIS A 400 12.08 -15.85 17.93
CA HIS A 400 13.52 -15.57 17.89
C HIS A 400 14.00 -15.10 16.50
N TRP A 401 13.10 -14.91 15.52
CA TRP A 401 13.46 -14.27 14.26
C TRP A 401 13.54 -12.76 14.48
N ALA A 402 14.73 -12.19 14.34
CA ALA A 402 15.01 -10.80 14.65
C ALA A 402 15.82 -10.11 13.53
N ALA A 403 15.52 -8.84 13.29
CA ALA A 403 16.24 -8.00 12.35
C ALA A 403 17.34 -7.18 13.05
N GLU A 404 18.51 -7.06 12.43
CA GLU A 404 19.66 -6.30 12.91
C GLU A 404 20.22 -5.42 11.78
N TRP A 405 20.21 -4.10 12.02
CA TRP A 405 21.09 -3.15 11.37
C TRP A 405 22.37 -2.97 12.18
N ARG A 406 23.51 -3.02 11.52
CA ARG A 406 24.82 -2.95 12.18
C ARG A 406 25.81 -2.09 11.39
N TYR A 407 26.50 -1.18 12.09
CA TYR A 407 27.68 -0.52 11.54
C TYR A 407 28.78 -1.55 11.23
N LEU A 408 29.33 -1.49 10.02
CA LEU A 408 30.41 -2.37 9.58
C LEU A 408 31.75 -1.65 9.66
N TYR A 409 31.91 -0.56 8.91
CA TYR A 409 33.12 0.26 8.85
C TYR A 409 32.83 1.59 8.12
N SER A 410 33.80 2.52 8.14
CA SER A 410 33.73 3.80 7.41
C SER A 410 34.56 3.77 6.13
N LEU A 411 33.97 4.23 5.03
CA LEU A 411 34.65 4.48 3.74
C LEU A 411 35.55 5.72 3.81
N ALA A 412 35.09 6.75 4.53
CA ALA A 412 35.85 7.96 4.81
C ALA A 412 35.47 8.52 6.19
N ARG A 413 36.43 9.17 6.83
CA ARG A 413 36.30 9.78 8.17
C ARG A 413 36.67 11.24 8.07
N ASN A 414 35.92 12.11 8.74
CA ASN A 414 36.17 13.56 8.71
C ASN A 414 36.38 14.08 7.27
N TYR A 415 35.51 13.66 6.35
CA TYR A 415 35.56 14.03 4.93
C TYR A 415 34.84 15.37 4.72
N PRO A 416 35.34 16.32 3.91
CA PRO A 416 34.66 17.58 3.63
C PRO A 416 33.22 17.38 3.13
N ASN A 417 32.25 18.12 3.66
CA ASN A 417 30.83 17.96 3.31
C ASN A 417 30.48 18.66 1.97
N GLU A 418 31.05 18.14 0.88
CA GLU A 418 30.90 18.66 -0.48
C GLU A 418 29.69 18.08 -1.24
N GLY A 419 28.78 17.37 -0.55
CA GLY A 419 27.58 16.78 -1.15
C GLY A 419 27.85 15.62 -2.12
N HIS A 420 29.09 15.13 -2.22
CA HIS A 420 29.46 14.01 -3.07
C HIS A 420 30.67 13.25 -2.53
N PHE A 421 30.76 11.97 -2.87
CA PHE A 421 31.92 11.13 -2.56
C PHE A 421 32.06 10.01 -3.58
N ALA A 422 33.29 9.73 -4.00
CA ALA A 422 33.63 8.65 -4.90
C ALA A 422 34.73 7.76 -4.28
N PHE A 423 34.55 6.44 -4.33
CA PHE A 423 35.51 5.47 -3.83
C PHE A 423 35.65 4.28 -4.77
N LEU A 424 36.79 3.58 -4.69
CA LEU A 424 37.01 2.30 -5.36
C LEU A 424 36.69 1.15 -4.39
N PRO A 425 35.62 0.37 -4.60
CA PRO A 425 35.22 -0.67 -3.65
C PRO A 425 36.23 -1.83 -3.50
N ALA A 426 36.77 -1.99 -2.29
CA ALA A 426 37.62 -3.11 -1.90
C ALA A 426 36.80 -4.27 -1.29
N PRO A 427 37.18 -5.54 -1.52
CA PRO A 427 36.55 -6.68 -0.86
C PRO A 427 36.91 -6.73 0.63
N SER A 428 36.00 -7.26 1.46
CA SER A 428 36.22 -7.41 2.90
C SER A 428 35.98 -8.84 3.37
N ALA A 429 37.06 -9.55 3.66
CA ALA A 429 37.03 -10.86 4.29
C ALA A 429 36.47 -10.83 5.74
N GLN A 430 36.25 -9.64 6.32
CA GLN A 430 35.62 -9.49 7.64
C GLN A 430 34.10 -9.29 7.56
N HIS A 431 33.56 -8.87 6.41
CA HIS A 431 32.15 -8.49 6.26
C HIS A 431 31.39 -9.24 5.14
N TRP A 432 32.00 -10.25 4.50
CA TRP A 432 31.39 -11.04 3.41
C TRP A 432 30.00 -11.63 3.69
N GLY A 433 29.62 -11.79 4.97
CA GLY A 433 28.29 -12.25 5.39
C GLY A 433 27.18 -11.18 5.39
N TRP A 434 27.51 -9.91 5.10
CA TRP A 434 26.55 -8.81 5.00
C TRP A 434 26.31 -8.49 3.53
N GLU A 435 25.24 -9.02 2.97
CA GLU A 435 24.96 -8.95 1.52
C GLU A 435 24.00 -7.79 1.16
N VAL A 436 23.27 -7.25 2.13
CA VAL A 436 22.39 -6.07 2.02
C VAL A 436 22.86 -4.99 2.99
N GLY A 437 22.79 -3.74 2.57
CA GLY A 437 23.13 -2.61 3.43
C GLY A 437 22.76 -1.26 2.85
N ALA A 438 23.16 -0.20 3.54
CA ALA A 438 23.00 1.18 3.12
C ALA A 438 24.22 2.01 3.52
N LEU A 439 24.44 3.13 2.83
CA LEU A 439 25.43 4.13 3.21
C LEU A 439 24.79 5.16 4.13
N ARG A 440 25.50 5.52 5.21
CA ARG A 440 25.11 6.57 6.14
C ARG A 440 26.15 7.69 6.12
N ILE A 441 25.71 8.91 5.86
CA ILE A 441 26.50 10.13 6.02
C ILE A 441 26.13 10.72 7.38
N SER A 442 27.06 10.71 8.34
CA SER A 442 26.87 11.23 9.70
C SER A 442 27.78 12.45 9.94
N ALA A 443 27.40 13.34 10.86
CA ALA A 443 28.20 14.54 11.17
C ALA A 443 29.50 14.18 11.91
N GLN A 444 30.59 14.91 11.67
CA GLN A 444 31.89 14.70 12.34
C GLN A 444 31.79 14.67 13.88
N SER A 445 30.84 15.43 14.46
CA SER A 445 30.58 15.49 15.90
C SER A 445 30.05 14.19 16.51
N SER A 446 29.58 13.25 15.68
CA SER A 446 29.16 11.91 16.10
C SER A 446 30.33 10.93 16.06
N LEU A 447 30.29 9.91 16.93
CA LEU A 447 31.21 8.79 16.83
C LEU A 447 30.82 7.88 15.65
N GLU A 448 31.81 7.32 14.96
CA GLU A 448 31.59 6.35 13.88
C GLU A 448 30.70 5.20 14.35
N GLY A 449 29.64 4.90 13.60
CA GLY A 449 28.73 3.81 13.92
C GLY A 449 27.82 4.05 15.13
N GLN A 450 27.84 5.24 15.74
CA GLN A 450 26.92 5.60 16.82
C GLN A 450 25.47 5.55 16.32
N PRO A 451 24.56 4.79 16.95
CA PRO A 451 23.17 4.70 16.52
C PRO A 451 22.42 6.02 16.81
N ASN A 452 21.33 6.26 16.07
CA ASN A 452 20.36 7.34 16.31
C ASN A 452 20.97 8.76 16.38
N VAL A 453 21.94 9.05 15.51
CA VAL A 453 22.54 10.39 15.32
C VAL A 453 22.02 11.05 14.05
N ALA A 454 22.13 12.38 13.96
CA ALA A 454 21.75 13.14 12.76
C ALA A 454 22.53 12.64 11.54
N ALA A 455 21.81 12.22 10.49
CA ALA A 455 22.37 11.51 9.37
C ALA A 455 21.50 11.57 8.11
N ILE A 456 22.14 11.42 6.95
CA ILE A 456 21.51 11.17 5.65
C ILE A 456 21.82 9.73 5.25
N TRP A 457 20.84 9.02 4.70
CA TRP A 457 20.99 7.63 4.27
C TRP A 457 20.86 7.49 2.76
N SER A 458 21.52 6.49 2.16
CA SER A 458 21.13 5.99 0.84
C SER A 458 19.86 5.15 0.95
N THR A 459 19.29 4.77 -0.18
CA THR A 459 18.47 3.55 -0.22
C THR A 459 19.34 2.34 0.12
N GLU A 460 18.68 1.29 0.60
CA GLU A 460 19.24 -0.04 0.70
C GLU A 460 19.67 -0.57 -0.68
N HIS A 461 20.74 -1.35 -0.71
CA HIS A 461 21.27 -1.97 -1.91
C HIS A 461 22.10 -3.22 -1.58
N ALA A 462 22.41 -4.02 -2.61
CA ALA A 462 23.34 -5.13 -2.46
C ALA A 462 24.76 -4.61 -2.17
N LEU A 463 25.42 -5.15 -1.14
CA LEU A 463 26.82 -4.89 -0.81
C LEU A 463 27.76 -5.73 -1.69
N ALA A 464 27.53 -5.71 -3.01
CA ALA A 464 28.15 -6.63 -3.98
C ALA A 464 29.70 -6.61 -3.98
N TRP A 465 30.31 -5.52 -3.49
CA TRP A 465 31.76 -5.45 -3.34
C TRP A 465 32.32 -6.21 -2.13
N HIS A 466 31.52 -6.48 -1.08
CA HIS A 466 31.92 -7.35 0.05
C HIS A 466 32.01 -8.83 -0.35
N LEU A 467 31.34 -9.20 -1.45
CA LEU A 467 31.35 -10.56 -1.96
C LEU A 467 32.77 -11.02 -2.28
N GLU A 468 33.00 -12.31 -2.05
CA GLU A 468 34.30 -12.95 -2.10
C GLU A 468 34.95 -12.93 -3.49
N GLU A 469 36.26 -13.20 -3.55
CA GLU A 469 37.02 -13.22 -4.81
C GLU A 469 36.45 -14.21 -5.84
N ALA A 470 35.78 -15.29 -5.40
CA ALA A 470 35.08 -16.22 -6.28
C ALA A 470 33.97 -15.53 -7.10
N PHE A 471 33.19 -14.63 -6.49
CA PHE A 471 32.18 -13.84 -7.21
C PHE A 471 32.80 -12.91 -8.26
N ARG A 472 33.94 -12.28 -7.93
CA ARG A 472 34.65 -11.39 -8.87
C ARG A 472 35.32 -12.14 -10.03
N LYS A 473 35.69 -13.41 -9.80
CA LYS A 473 36.32 -14.28 -10.79
C LYS A 473 35.31 -14.93 -11.74
N ASP A 474 34.17 -15.37 -11.20
CA ASP A 474 33.06 -15.96 -11.95
C ASP A 474 31.74 -15.71 -11.21
N SER A 475 31.17 -14.53 -11.46
CA SER A 475 29.92 -14.09 -10.82
C SER A 475 28.74 -15.01 -11.17
N ALA A 476 28.76 -15.62 -12.36
CA ALA A 476 27.67 -16.46 -12.85
C ALA A 476 27.62 -17.81 -12.13
N THR A 477 28.76 -18.51 -12.04
CA THR A 477 28.85 -19.77 -11.29
C THR A 477 28.60 -19.54 -9.79
N TRP A 478 29.11 -18.43 -9.23
CA TRP A 478 28.86 -18.06 -7.83
C TRP A 478 27.37 -17.80 -7.55
N ALA A 479 26.73 -16.98 -8.39
CA ALA A 479 25.32 -16.62 -8.25
C ALA A 479 24.40 -17.84 -8.46
N ALA A 480 24.75 -18.74 -9.39
CA ALA A 480 24.06 -20.03 -9.55
C ALA A 480 24.12 -20.88 -8.28
N ALA A 481 25.29 -20.98 -7.62
CA ALA A 481 25.43 -21.71 -6.35
C ALA A 481 24.60 -21.08 -5.21
N LYS A 482 24.54 -19.75 -5.13
CA LYS A 482 23.68 -19.00 -4.19
C LYS A 482 22.19 -19.20 -4.47
N CYS A 483 21.77 -19.13 -5.74
CA CYS A 483 20.40 -19.43 -6.16
C CYS A 483 19.98 -20.86 -5.74
N GLN A 484 20.84 -21.86 -5.95
CA GLN A 484 20.62 -23.25 -5.52
C GLN A 484 20.71 -23.45 -3.99
N GLN A 485 21.34 -22.53 -3.24
CA GLN A 485 21.27 -22.52 -1.78
C GLN A 485 19.94 -21.92 -1.29
N TRP A 486 19.48 -20.86 -1.94
CA TRP A 486 18.18 -20.23 -1.65
C TRP A 486 17.02 -21.18 -1.97
N ASP A 487 17.02 -21.88 -3.12
CA ASP A 487 15.98 -22.86 -3.49
C ASP A 487 15.69 -23.89 -2.38
N ARG A 488 16.77 -24.39 -1.76
CA ARG A 488 16.69 -25.35 -0.64
C ARG A 488 16.13 -24.72 0.63
N LYS A 489 16.58 -23.51 1.00
CA LYS A 489 16.05 -22.78 2.16
C LYS A 489 14.57 -22.43 1.98
N GLU A 490 14.20 -21.99 0.78
CA GLU A 490 12.85 -21.55 0.44
C GLU A 490 11.86 -22.74 0.44
N ALA A 491 12.31 -23.93 0.03
CA ALA A 491 11.53 -25.17 0.12
C ALA A 491 11.25 -25.64 1.56
N ASP A 492 12.08 -25.25 2.54
CA ASP A 492 11.86 -25.52 3.97
C ASP A 492 10.91 -24.49 4.63
N LEU A 493 10.55 -23.41 3.94
CA LEU A 493 9.67 -22.36 4.45
C LEU A 493 8.19 -22.62 4.12
N PRO A 494 7.25 -22.10 4.93
CA PRO A 494 5.83 -22.13 4.59
C PRO A 494 5.52 -21.49 3.23
N ASN A 495 4.62 -22.13 2.50
CA ASN A 495 3.95 -21.55 1.33
C ASN A 495 3.04 -20.40 1.77
N PHE A 496 3.14 -19.26 1.09
CA PHE A 496 2.35 -18.06 1.35
C PHE A 496 1.43 -17.68 0.17
N LEU A 497 1.55 -18.37 -0.98
CA LEU A 497 0.87 -18.04 -2.24
C LEU A 497 -0.66 -18.19 -2.16
N GLU A 498 -1.17 -18.90 -1.15
CA GLU A 498 -2.60 -19.08 -0.91
C GLU A 498 -3.24 -17.93 -0.12
N GLU A 499 -2.44 -17.10 0.59
CA GLU A 499 -2.94 -15.97 1.39
C GLU A 499 -2.87 -14.60 0.68
N ILE A 500 -2.24 -14.52 -0.49
CA ILE A 500 -2.11 -13.29 -1.28
C ILE A 500 -3.21 -13.19 -2.35
N PRO A 501 -3.65 -11.97 -2.71
CA PRO A 501 -4.68 -11.79 -3.74
C PRO A 501 -4.16 -12.09 -5.15
N ASP A 502 -5.01 -12.67 -6.01
CA ASP A 502 -4.76 -12.73 -7.46
C ASP A 502 -4.64 -11.30 -8.03
N CYS A 503 -3.72 -11.12 -8.98
CA CYS A 503 -3.58 -9.85 -9.68
C CYS A 503 -4.81 -9.50 -10.57
N PRO A 504 -5.16 -8.21 -10.71
CA PRO A 504 -6.14 -7.77 -11.70
C PRO A 504 -5.80 -8.24 -13.13
N CYS A 505 -6.82 -8.56 -13.93
CA CYS A 505 -6.59 -9.10 -15.28
C CYS A 505 -6.08 -8.06 -16.29
N THR A 506 -6.29 -6.77 -16.03
CA THR A 506 -5.90 -5.67 -16.92
C THR A 506 -5.40 -4.46 -16.15
N LEU A 507 -4.56 -3.63 -16.80
CA LEU A 507 -4.11 -2.35 -16.24
C LEU A 507 -5.27 -1.40 -15.91
N ALA A 508 -6.37 -1.45 -16.65
CA ALA A 508 -7.58 -0.66 -16.37
C ALA A 508 -8.22 -1.07 -15.04
N GLN A 509 -8.37 -2.37 -14.79
CA GLN A 509 -8.84 -2.89 -13.50
C GLN A 509 -7.84 -2.56 -12.38
N ALA A 510 -6.53 -2.69 -12.62
CA ALA A 510 -5.50 -2.41 -11.63
C ALA A 510 -5.49 -0.96 -11.13
N ARG A 511 -5.72 0.00 -12.03
CA ARG A 511 -5.82 1.43 -11.68
C ARG A 511 -7.20 1.81 -11.11
N ALA A 512 -8.21 0.96 -11.29
CA ALA A 512 -9.58 1.17 -10.80
C ALA A 512 -9.86 0.51 -9.43
N ASP A 513 -9.14 -0.55 -9.07
CA ASP A 513 -9.28 -1.31 -7.82
C ASP A 513 -8.48 -0.68 -6.67
N SER A 514 -8.66 0.63 -6.49
CA SER A 514 -7.92 1.47 -5.53
C SER A 514 -8.23 1.17 -4.05
N GLY A 515 -9.11 0.20 -3.77
CA GLY A 515 -9.37 -0.31 -2.42
C GLY A 515 -8.42 -1.43 -1.98
N ARG A 516 -7.80 -2.13 -2.94
CA ARG A 516 -6.94 -3.29 -2.68
C ARG A 516 -5.55 -3.17 -3.28
N PHE A 517 -5.42 -2.40 -4.36
CA PHE A 517 -4.17 -2.19 -5.07
C PHE A 517 -3.82 -0.71 -5.14
N HIS A 518 -2.53 -0.41 -5.12
CA HIS A 518 -2.00 0.94 -5.25
C HIS A 518 -0.69 0.90 -6.06
N THR A 519 -0.43 1.95 -6.84
CA THR A 519 0.74 2.08 -7.72
C THR A 519 2.06 1.78 -7.00
N ASP A 520 2.93 1.02 -7.65
CA ASP A 520 4.30 0.77 -7.22
C ASP A 520 5.19 1.98 -7.58
N TYR A 521 5.93 2.51 -6.60
CA TYR A 521 6.76 3.69 -6.80
C TYR A 521 7.97 3.45 -7.73
N GLY A 522 8.37 2.18 -7.92
CA GLY A 522 9.43 1.78 -8.86
C GLY A 522 8.96 1.53 -10.29
N CYS A 523 7.65 1.53 -10.57
CA CYS A 523 7.10 1.30 -11.91
C CYS A 523 5.73 1.98 -12.06
N ASP A 524 5.77 3.27 -12.38
CA ASP A 524 4.66 4.22 -12.35
C ASP A 524 4.65 5.02 -13.65
N ILE A 525 3.74 4.69 -14.58
CA ILE A 525 3.62 5.37 -15.88
C ILE A 525 3.25 6.85 -15.74
N GLU A 526 2.51 7.22 -14.69
CA GLU A 526 2.12 8.61 -14.41
C GLU A 526 3.31 9.47 -13.95
N LYS A 527 4.33 8.86 -13.32
CA LYS A 527 5.60 9.53 -12.97
C LYS A 527 6.72 9.32 -13.98
N GLY A 528 6.51 8.48 -15.00
CA GLY A 528 7.55 8.10 -15.96
C GLY A 528 8.67 7.24 -15.37
N SER A 529 8.41 6.54 -14.26
CA SER A 529 9.40 5.67 -13.60
C SER A 529 9.76 4.48 -14.48
N VAL A 530 11.05 4.13 -14.53
CA VAL A 530 11.53 2.95 -15.29
C VAL A 530 11.36 1.69 -14.45
N CYS A 531 10.64 0.72 -15.00
CA CYS A 531 10.35 -0.57 -14.38
C CYS A 531 11.58 -1.50 -14.37
N THR A 532 12.65 -1.10 -13.66
CA THR A 532 14.00 -1.68 -13.72
C THR A 532 14.06 -3.20 -13.53
N TYR A 533 13.26 -3.75 -12.61
CA TYR A 533 13.18 -5.19 -12.35
C TYR A 533 12.08 -5.91 -13.15
N HIS A 534 11.26 -5.17 -13.91
CA HIS A 534 10.14 -5.69 -14.69
C HIS A 534 10.24 -5.31 -16.19
N PRO A 535 11.27 -5.80 -16.92
CA PRO A 535 11.42 -5.54 -18.35
C PRO A 535 10.18 -5.94 -19.15
N GLY A 536 9.65 -4.98 -19.92
CA GLY A 536 8.41 -5.11 -20.70
C GLY A 536 7.15 -4.59 -20.00
N ALA A 537 7.20 -4.33 -18.69
CA ALA A 537 6.14 -3.61 -17.98
C ALA A 537 6.28 -2.09 -18.18
N VAL A 538 5.16 -1.37 -18.09
CA VAL A 538 5.09 0.10 -18.07
C VAL A 538 4.50 0.65 -16.78
N HIS A 539 3.77 -0.17 -16.02
CA HIS A 539 3.17 0.20 -14.74
C HIS A 539 2.98 -1.08 -13.91
N CYS A 540 3.25 -1.00 -12.61
CA CYS A 540 2.93 -2.04 -11.64
C CYS A 540 2.08 -1.46 -10.49
N VAL A 541 1.23 -2.29 -9.91
CA VAL A 541 0.54 -2.03 -8.65
C VAL A 541 0.93 -3.09 -7.62
N ARG A 542 0.85 -2.77 -6.34
CA ARG A 542 1.00 -3.73 -5.24
C ARG A 542 -0.31 -3.90 -4.51
N SER A 543 -0.57 -5.09 -3.97
CA SER A 543 -1.52 -5.28 -2.89
C SER A 543 -1.19 -4.31 -1.76
N VAL A 544 -2.17 -3.59 -1.23
CA VAL A 544 -1.96 -2.60 -0.15
C VAL A 544 -1.78 -3.29 1.21
N GLN A 545 -2.49 -4.39 1.41
CA GLN A 545 -2.47 -5.19 2.62
C GLN A 545 -1.61 -6.44 2.39
N ALA A 546 -0.68 -6.71 3.31
CA ALA A 546 0.07 -7.95 3.33
C ALA A 546 -0.80 -9.13 3.80
N SER A 547 -0.42 -10.35 3.42
CA SER A 547 -1.05 -11.58 3.93
C SER A 547 -0.98 -11.66 5.47
N PRO A 548 -2.08 -12.06 6.14
CA PRO A 548 -2.20 -11.93 7.59
C PRO A 548 -1.19 -12.80 8.35
N ARG A 549 -0.92 -14.02 7.91
CA ARG A 549 -0.03 -14.95 8.63
C ARG A 549 1.42 -14.76 8.23
N TYR A 550 1.69 -14.69 6.93
CA TYR A 550 3.04 -14.74 6.38
C TYR A 550 3.66 -13.39 6.08
N ALA A 551 2.88 -12.31 6.05
CA ALA A 551 3.32 -10.96 5.67
C ALA A 551 3.91 -10.83 4.26
N ALA A 552 3.57 -11.77 3.40
CA ALA A 552 3.81 -11.72 1.96
C ALA A 552 2.93 -10.67 1.25
N GLY A 553 3.39 -10.21 0.09
CA GLY A 553 2.67 -9.30 -0.79
C GLY A 553 2.45 -9.84 -2.19
N GLN A 554 1.72 -9.08 -3.01
CA GLN A 554 1.58 -9.32 -4.44
C GLN A 554 1.90 -8.04 -5.21
N GLN A 555 2.85 -8.11 -6.14
CA GLN A 555 3.10 -7.10 -7.15
C GLN A 555 2.54 -7.56 -8.50
N CYS A 556 1.87 -6.65 -9.22
CA CYS A 556 1.13 -6.92 -10.45
C CYS A 556 1.57 -5.93 -11.53
N CYS A 557 2.22 -6.41 -12.58
CA CYS A 557 2.87 -5.60 -13.60
C CYS A 557 2.22 -5.79 -14.97
N TYR A 558 2.08 -4.71 -15.73
CA TYR A 558 1.35 -4.68 -16.99
C TYR A 558 2.17 -4.08 -18.13
N ASP A 559 2.02 -4.64 -19.32
CA ASP A 559 2.63 -4.13 -20.55
C ASP A 559 1.90 -2.89 -21.09
N ALA A 560 2.48 -2.26 -22.13
CA ALA A 560 1.90 -1.10 -22.80
C ALA A 560 0.53 -1.35 -23.48
N SER A 561 0.11 -2.62 -23.62
CA SER A 561 -1.22 -3.00 -24.10
C SER A 561 -2.23 -3.24 -22.97
N GLY A 562 -1.80 -3.09 -21.71
CA GLY A 562 -2.59 -3.30 -20.51
C GLY A 562 -2.75 -4.76 -20.10
N ALA A 563 -2.00 -5.68 -20.70
CA ALA A 563 -2.00 -7.10 -20.35
C ALA A 563 -1.00 -7.37 -19.20
N GLN A 564 -1.37 -8.29 -18.31
CA GLN A 564 -0.52 -8.70 -17.19
C GLN A 564 0.75 -9.42 -17.70
N VAL A 565 1.93 -8.98 -17.29
CA VAL A 565 3.20 -9.65 -17.58
C VAL A 565 3.36 -10.82 -16.62
N LEU A 566 3.64 -12.03 -17.14
CA LEU A 566 3.77 -13.24 -16.34
C LEU A 566 5.21 -13.76 -16.32
N THR A 567 5.64 -14.26 -15.16
CA THR A 567 6.96 -14.87 -14.91
C THR A 567 7.22 -16.11 -15.79
N GLY A 568 6.16 -16.83 -16.18
CA GLY A 568 6.24 -17.92 -17.13
C GLY A 568 6.43 -17.51 -18.60
N ASP A 569 6.47 -16.20 -18.90
CA ASP A 569 6.65 -15.64 -20.25
C ASP A 569 7.81 -14.64 -20.37
N SER A 570 8.09 -13.90 -19.31
CA SER A 570 9.12 -12.85 -19.26
C SER A 570 9.77 -12.82 -17.88
N MET A 571 11.06 -12.48 -17.85
CA MET A 571 11.75 -12.21 -16.58
C MET A 571 11.14 -11.03 -15.81
N GLY A 572 10.44 -10.13 -16.51
CA GLY A 572 9.74 -8.99 -15.90
C GLY A 572 8.31 -9.26 -15.46
N GLY A 573 7.98 -10.52 -15.15
CA GLY A 573 6.66 -10.91 -14.69
C GLY A 573 6.20 -10.25 -13.39
N SER A 574 4.89 -10.31 -13.15
CA SER A 574 4.24 -9.98 -11.88
C SER A 574 4.69 -10.97 -10.80
N THR A 575 5.30 -10.52 -9.71
CA THR A 575 5.86 -11.39 -8.67
C THR A 575 5.08 -11.30 -7.36
N PRO A 576 4.82 -12.44 -6.68
CA PRO A 576 4.44 -12.45 -5.28
C PRO A 576 5.70 -12.27 -4.42
N ASP A 577 5.64 -11.57 -3.30
CA ASP A 577 6.79 -11.26 -2.46
C ASP A 577 6.67 -11.97 -1.11
N ARG A 578 7.72 -12.64 -0.60
CA ARG A 578 7.68 -13.25 0.75
C ARG A 578 7.65 -12.20 1.86
N GLY A 579 8.39 -11.10 1.67
CA GLY A 579 8.27 -9.91 2.50
C GLY A 579 7.49 -8.85 1.74
N HIS A 580 6.35 -8.40 2.27
CA HIS A 580 5.66 -7.24 1.73
C HIS A 580 6.56 -6.00 1.85
N ASP A 581 6.79 -5.27 0.76
CA ASP A 581 7.69 -4.11 0.73
C ASP A 581 7.32 -3.04 1.75
N TRP A 582 6.04 -2.81 2.05
CA TRP A 582 5.66 -1.82 3.07
C TRP A 582 5.69 -2.40 4.49
N GLY A 583 6.14 -3.65 4.64
CA GLY A 583 6.05 -4.43 5.88
C GLY A 583 4.60 -4.79 6.21
N ALA A 584 4.37 -5.22 7.46
CA ALA A 584 3.03 -5.42 8.00
C ALA A 584 3.01 -5.43 9.54
N PRO A 585 1.97 -4.89 10.21
CA PRO A 585 1.79 -5.11 11.64
C PRO A 585 1.57 -6.60 11.96
N PRO A 586 2.04 -7.13 13.13
CA PRO A 586 2.98 -6.48 14.04
C PRO A 586 4.37 -6.38 13.40
N TYR A 587 4.87 -5.16 13.30
CA TYR A 587 6.18 -4.84 12.75
C TYR A 587 7.31 -5.43 13.62
N LYS A 588 8.57 -5.20 13.25
CA LYS A 588 9.78 -5.66 13.99
C LYS A 588 10.02 -7.18 14.00
N LYS A 589 9.09 -8.01 13.51
CA LYS A 589 9.25 -9.46 13.33
C LYS A 589 9.36 -9.83 11.84
N PRO A 590 10.53 -10.26 11.33
CA PRO A 590 10.66 -10.82 9.99
C PRO A 590 9.55 -11.82 9.58
N PRO A 591 9.11 -11.85 8.29
CA PRO A 591 9.55 -10.98 7.19
C PRO A 591 8.69 -9.69 7.10
N ARG A 592 8.25 -9.14 8.25
CA ARG A 592 7.38 -7.94 8.31
C ARG A 592 8.14 -6.61 8.31
N ILE A 593 9.46 -6.61 8.10
CA ILE A 593 10.27 -5.40 8.19
C ILE A 593 10.11 -4.60 6.90
N PRO A 594 9.61 -3.35 6.95
CA PRO A 594 9.41 -2.52 5.76
C PRO A 594 10.69 -2.38 4.93
N GLY A 595 10.59 -2.71 3.64
CA GLY A 595 11.65 -2.75 2.62
C GLY A 595 12.67 -3.86 2.82
N PHE A 596 13.21 -4.01 4.03
CA PHE A 596 14.41 -4.82 4.24
C PHE A 596 14.15 -6.34 4.17
N SER A 597 12.99 -6.82 4.66
CA SER A 597 12.62 -8.23 4.49
C SER A 597 12.37 -8.57 3.01
N HIS A 598 11.72 -7.68 2.27
CA HIS A 598 11.52 -7.79 0.82
C HIS A 598 12.86 -7.86 0.07
N TRP A 599 13.81 -6.99 0.41
CA TRP A 599 15.14 -7.02 -0.16
C TRP A 599 15.90 -8.32 0.10
N LEU A 600 15.81 -8.86 1.32
CA LEU A 600 16.54 -10.07 1.71
C LEU A 600 15.98 -11.35 1.06
N TYR A 601 14.65 -11.50 0.95
CA TYR A 601 14.03 -12.74 0.45
C TYR A 601 13.61 -12.73 -1.01
N ASP A 602 13.41 -11.55 -1.61
CA ASP A 602 12.81 -11.41 -2.94
C ASP A 602 13.75 -10.66 -3.91
N VAL A 603 14.32 -9.52 -3.53
CA VAL A 603 15.23 -8.77 -4.42
C VAL A 603 16.59 -9.45 -4.56
N LEU A 604 17.24 -9.82 -3.45
CA LEU A 604 18.57 -10.43 -3.46
C LEU A 604 18.57 -11.85 -4.07
N SER A 605 17.49 -12.61 -3.86
CA SER A 605 17.28 -13.91 -4.51
C SER A 605 17.05 -13.75 -6.03
N PHE A 606 16.35 -12.71 -6.47
CA PHE A 606 16.27 -12.33 -7.89
C PHE A 606 17.65 -11.96 -8.46
N TYR A 607 18.51 -11.28 -7.70
CA TYR A 607 19.88 -10.99 -8.15
C TYR A 607 20.67 -12.27 -8.41
N TYR A 608 20.65 -13.23 -7.47
CA TYR A 608 21.36 -14.50 -7.63
C TYR A 608 20.81 -15.34 -8.80
N CYS A 609 19.49 -15.46 -8.92
CA CYS A 609 18.87 -16.37 -9.89
C CYS A 609 18.71 -15.75 -11.29
N CYS A 610 18.47 -14.43 -11.41
CA CYS A 610 18.09 -13.77 -12.66
C CYS A 610 19.07 -12.73 -13.19
N LEU A 611 19.64 -11.86 -12.34
CA LEU A 611 20.51 -10.78 -12.83
C LEU A 611 21.95 -11.22 -13.01
N TRP A 612 22.47 -12.02 -12.09
CA TRP A 612 23.86 -12.46 -12.08
C TRP A 612 24.06 -13.89 -12.58
N SER A 613 22.99 -14.68 -12.76
CA SER A 613 23.02 -16.00 -13.41
C SER A 613 21.80 -16.20 -14.33
N HIS A 614 21.73 -17.35 -15.00
CA HIS A 614 20.67 -17.68 -15.96
C HIS A 614 19.65 -18.70 -15.41
N HIS A 615 19.38 -18.66 -14.10
CA HIS A 615 18.53 -19.62 -13.37
C HIS A 615 17.21 -19.01 -12.86
N CYS A 616 16.60 -18.12 -13.66
CA CYS A 616 15.31 -17.50 -13.33
C CYS A 616 14.18 -18.52 -13.10
N ASP A 617 14.26 -19.69 -13.73
CA ASP A 617 13.31 -20.79 -13.54
C ASP A 617 13.22 -21.24 -12.07
N VAL A 618 14.35 -21.20 -11.36
CA VAL A 618 14.44 -21.50 -9.92
C VAL A 618 13.77 -20.41 -9.08
N TYR A 619 13.88 -19.13 -9.49
CA TYR A 619 13.18 -18.03 -8.82
C TYR A 619 11.67 -18.13 -9.04
N PHE A 620 11.22 -18.29 -10.29
CA PHE A 620 9.79 -18.34 -10.65
C PHE A 620 9.08 -19.61 -10.14
N LYS A 621 9.80 -20.68 -9.81
CA LYS A 621 9.28 -21.83 -9.05
C LYS A 621 8.68 -21.42 -7.69
N HIS A 622 9.31 -20.48 -6.98
CA HIS A 622 8.87 -19.98 -5.67
C HIS A 622 8.18 -18.61 -5.73
N ARG A 623 8.32 -17.92 -6.86
CA ARG A 623 7.73 -16.59 -7.13
C ARG A 623 6.87 -16.60 -8.40
N PRO A 624 5.93 -17.56 -8.57
CA PRO A 624 5.10 -17.64 -9.76
C PRO A 624 4.05 -16.52 -9.76
N SER A 625 3.76 -15.97 -10.93
CA SER A 625 2.67 -14.99 -11.07
C SER A 625 1.33 -15.64 -10.74
N SER A 626 0.50 -15.01 -9.89
CA SER A 626 -0.81 -15.53 -9.49
C SER A 626 -1.84 -15.58 -10.63
N GLY A 627 -1.57 -14.91 -11.76
CA GLY A 627 -2.52 -14.79 -12.85
C GLY A 627 -3.69 -13.90 -12.46
N CYS A 628 -4.90 -14.23 -12.94
CA CYS A 628 -6.11 -13.48 -12.57
C CYS A 628 -7.40 -14.33 -12.60
N GLN A 629 -7.31 -15.66 -12.58
CA GLN A 629 -8.48 -16.53 -12.73
C GLN A 629 -9.44 -16.46 -11.54
N ARG A 630 -8.92 -16.20 -10.33
CA ARG A 630 -9.69 -15.97 -9.11
C ARG A 630 -9.89 -14.48 -8.80
N TYR A 631 -9.25 -13.58 -9.55
CA TYR A 631 -9.49 -12.14 -9.43
C TYR A 631 -10.95 -11.80 -9.75
N ARG A 632 -11.57 -11.02 -8.88
CA ARG A 632 -12.94 -10.49 -9.04
C ARG A 632 -12.89 -8.99 -8.78
N PRO A 633 -13.26 -8.14 -9.75
CA PRO A 633 -13.30 -6.69 -9.53
C PRO A 633 -14.22 -6.32 -8.36
N PRO A 634 -13.93 -5.25 -7.59
CA PRO A 634 -14.88 -4.72 -6.63
C PRO A 634 -16.15 -4.19 -7.33
N ARG A 635 -17.28 -4.19 -6.63
CA ARG A 635 -18.45 -3.40 -7.02
C ARG A 635 -18.26 -1.96 -6.55
N ALA A 636 -18.78 -1.02 -7.34
CA ALA A 636 -18.69 0.41 -7.07
C ALA A 636 -20.07 1.01 -6.75
N ALA A 637 -20.14 1.82 -5.70
CA ALA A 637 -21.25 2.74 -5.41
C ALA A 637 -20.70 4.17 -5.27
N SER A 638 -21.52 5.19 -5.48
CA SER A 638 -21.07 6.58 -5.37
C SER A 638 -22.21 7.53 -4.99
N ALA A 639 -21.87 8.58 -4.27
CA ALA A 639 -22.79 9.68 -3.96
C ALA A 639 -22.11 11.05 -4.17
N PHE A 640 -22.78 11.96 -4.88
CA PHE A 640 -22.22 13.23 -5.36
C PHE A 640 -23.32 14.25 -5.69
N GLY A 641 -22.98 15.53 -5.76
CA GLY A 641 -23.96 16.58 -6.03
C GLY A 641 -24.85 16.85 -4.82
N ASP A 642 -26.18 16.82 -5.02
CA ASP A 642 -27.14 17.26 -4.00
C ASP A 642 -27.68 16.26 -2.96
N PRO A 643 -26.90 15.31 -2.41
CA PRO A 643 -26.29 14.18 -3.10
C PRO A 643 -27.30 13.29 -3.84
N HIS A 644 -26.99 13.01 -5.09
CA HIS A 644 -27.49 11.85 -5.83
C HIS A 644 -26.73 10.60 -5.39
N PHE A 645 -27.40 9.45 -5.37
CA PHE A 645 -26.85 8.15 -5.00
C PHE A 645 -26.92 7.19 -6.19
N LEU A 646 -25.84 6.45 -6.41
CA LEU A 646 -25.73 5.30 -7.30
C LEU A 646 -25.28 4.10 -6.47
N THR A 647 -26.17 3.13 -6.26
CA THR A 647 -25.94 1.95 -5.39
C THR A 647 -25.04 0.91 -6.07
N PHE A 648 -24.60 -0.09 -5.30
CA PHE A 648 -23.78 -1.19 -5.83
C PHE A 648 -24.51 -2.05 -6.87
N ASP A 649 -25.84 -2.08 -6.82
CA ASP A 649 -26.70 -2.91 -7.68
C ASP A 649 -27.37 -2.11 -8.81
N GLY A 650 -27.11 -0.79 -8.87
CA GLY A 650 -27.43 0.07 -10.01
C GLY A 650 -28.70 0.90 -9.87
N LEU A 651 -29.33 0.94 -8.70
CA LEU A 651 -30.37 1.92 -8.41
C LEU A 651 -29.78 3.33 -8.40
N ASN A 652 -30.56 4.29 -8.94
CA ASN A 652 -30.30 5.71 -8.75
C ASN A 652 -31.46 6.35 -7.98
N PHE A 653 -31.14 7.22 -7.03
CA PHE A 653 -32.10 8.07 -6.31
C PHE A 653 -31.38 9.31 -5.77
N THR A 654 -32.12 10.23 -5.16
CA THR A 654 -31.56 11.47 -4.59
C THR A 654 -32.03 11.62 -3.14
N PHE A 655 -31.11 11.91 -2.22
CA PHE A 655 -31.46 12.14 -0.82
C PHE A 655 -30.85 13.43 -0.27
N LYS A 656 -31.68 14.47 -0.23
CA LYS A 656 -31.38 15.82 0.27
C LYS A 656 -31.57 15.97 1.78
N GLY A 657 -31.15 15.00 2.59
CA GLY A 657 -31.20 15.13 4.05
C GLY A 657 -30.41 16.36 4.52
N LEU A 658 -30.83 17.00 5.62
CA LEU A 658 -30.04 17.97 6.37
C LEU A 658 -29.70 17.35 7.74
N GLY A 659 -28.46 16.91 7.94
CA GLY A 659 -28.12 16.10 9.11
C GLY A 659 -26.89 15.20 8.91
N GLU A 660 -26.88 14.06 9.60
CA GLU A 660 -25.80 13.07 9.56
C GLU A 660 -26.37 11.64 9.43
N TYR A 661 -25.88 10.88 8.45
CA TYR A 661 -26.51 9.63 8.00
C TYR A 661 -25.49 8.51 7.81
N LEU A 662 -25.93 7.26 8.02
CA LEU A 662 -25.15 6.07 7.66
C LEU A 662 -25.26 5.86 6.14
N VAL A 663 -24.18 6.18 5.43
CA VAL A 663 -24.12 6.02 3.96
C VAL A 663 -23.83 4.56 3.61
N LEU A 664 -22.92 3.93 4.34
CA LEU A 664 -22.54 2.53 4.17
C LEU A 664 -22.12 1.93 5.52
N GLY A 665 -22.78 0.85 5.93
CA GLY A 665 -22.38 0.02 7.06
C GLY A 665 -22.15 -1.44 6.64
N SER A 666 -21.39 -2.18 7.44
CA SER A 666 -21.43 -3.64 7.44
C SER A 666 -21.17 -4.19 8.84
N LYS A 667 -22.12 -4.97 9.36
CA LYS A 667 -22.03 -5.61 10.69
C LYS A 667 -20.93 -6.68 10.75
N GLN A 668 -20.64 -7.36 9.64
CA GLN A 668 -19.67 -8.45 9.60
C GLN A 668 -18.22 -7.95 9.66
N THR A 669 -17.89 -6.88 8.93
CA THR A 669 -16.56 -6.26 9.00
C THR A 669 -16.48 -5.15 10.04
N SER A 670 -17.59 -4.72 10.63
CA SER A 670 -17.69 -3.49 11.43
C SER A 670 -17.20 -2.25 10.67
N LEU A 671 -17.50 -2.19 9.37
CA LEU A 671 -17.33 -1.00 8.53
C LEU A 671 -18.47 -0.01 8.81
N SER A 672 -18.13 1.27 8.96
CA SER A 672 -19.09 2.37 9.08
C SER A 672 -18.55 3.58 8.32
N VAL A 673 -19.31 4.06 7.34
CA VAL A 673 -19.08 5.28 6.56
C VAL A 673 -20.30 6.17 6.69
N GLN A 674 -20.07 7.38 7.18
CA GLN A 674 -21.11 8.34 7.55
C GLN A 674 -20.94 9.61 6.74
N GLY A 675 -22.06 10.22 6.34
CA GLY A 675 -22.10 11.47 5.58
C GLY A 675 -22.83 12.55 6.36
N ARG A 676 -22.17 13.70 6.56
CA ARG A 676 -22.76 14.93 7.11
C ARG A 676 -23.10 15.84 5.96
N THR A 677 -24.36 16.28 5.90
CA THR A 677 -24.84 17.24 4.91
C THR A 677 -25.12 18.61 5.55
N ARG A 678 -24.84 19.66 4.79
CA ARG A 678 -25.22 21.05 5.12
C ARG A 678 -25.96 21.67 3.94
N ARG A 679 -26.73 22.74 4.20
CA ARG A 679 -27.38 23.50 3.12
C ARG A 679 -26.33 24.12 2.21
N ALA A 680 -26.51 24.02 0.90
CA ALA A 680 -25.60 24.61 -0.07
C ALA A 680 -25.56 26.14 0.07
N GLN A 681 -24.36 26.72 0.01
CA GLN A 681 -24.19 28.18 -0.04
C GLN A 681 -24.54 28.69 -1.44
N LEU A 682 -25.61 29.48 -1.53
CA LEU A 682 -25.99 30.15 -2.78
C LEU A 682 -25.10 31.36 -3.02
N LEU A 683 -24.33 31.34 -4.11
CA LEU A 683 -23.80 32.57 -4.68
C LEU A 683 -24.94 33.32 -5.38
N ASN A 684 -24.99 34.65 -5.22
CA ASN A 684 -25.90 35.58 -5.91
C ASN A 684 -27.38 35.63 -5.45
N ARG A 685 -27.71 35.23 -4.21
CA ARG A 685 -28.88 35.79 -3.50
C ARG A 685 -28.42 36.60 -2.28
N ALA A 686 -29.32 37.42 -1.72
CA ALA A 686 -29.02 38.32 -0.61
C ALA A 686 -28.36 37.58 0.58
N PRO A 687 -27.45 38.24 1.34
CA PRO A 687 -26.77 37.60 2.48
C PRO A 687 -27.77 36.91 3.42
N GLY A 688 -27.64 35.59 3.59
CA GLY A 688 -28.54 34.76 4.40
C GLY A 688 -29.64 34.00 3.62
N ALA A 689 -29.77 34.18 2.31
CA ALA A 689 -30.67 33.37 1.47
C ALA A 689 -30.10 31.94 1.30
N LYS A 690 -30.61 30.99 2.08
CA LYS A 690 -30.21 29.56 2.03
C LYS A 690 -31.03 28.82 0.97
N ALA A 691 -30.41 27.95 0.18
CA ALA A 691 -31.14 27.04 -0.71
C ALA A 691 -31.88 25.94 0.09
N GLU A 692 -32.95 25.42 -0.48
CA GLU A 692 -33.63 24.17 -0.08
C GLU A 692 -32.93 22.96 -0.72
N VAL A 693 -31.59 22.97 -0.70
CA VAL A 693 -30.70 21.96 -1.28
C VAL A 693 -29.54 21.72 -0.31
N THR A 694 -29.11 20.47 -0.16
CA THR A 694 -27.97 20.09 0.69
C THR A 694 -26.88 19.40 -0.13
N GLY A 695 -25.68 19.31 0.44
CA GLY A 695 -24.56 18.54 -0.11
C GLY A 695 -23.64 18.06 1.02
N PHE A 696 -22.78 17.09 0.74
CA PHE A 696 -21.84 16.59 1.76
C PHE A 696 -20.82 17.67 2.15
N SER A 697 -20.80 17.99 3.45
CA SER A 697 -19.80 18.86 4.07
C SER A 697 -18.73 18.08 4.84
N ALA A 698 -19.03 16.84 5.27
CA ALA A 698 -18.03 15.93 5.83
C ALA A 698 -18.40 14.47 5.55
N ILE A 699 -17.38 13.61 5.43
CA ILE A 699 -17.51 12.16 5.34
C ILE A 699 -16.55 11.54 6.35
N ALA A 700 -17.04 10.70 7.25
CA ALA A 700 -16.25 10.03 8.28
C ALA A 700 -16.34 8.49 8.15
N MET A 701 -15.23 7.80 8.33
CA MET A 701 -15.11 6.37 8.05
C MET A 701 -14.21 5.62 9.04
N ARG A 702 -14.56 4.36 9.31
CA ARG A 702 -13.83 3.45 10.22
C ARG A 702 -14.17 1.99 9.89
N GLU A 703 -13.22 1.08 10.11
CA GLU A 703 -13.45 -0.37 10.15
C GLU A 703 -12.95 -0.96 11.48
N LYS A 704 -13.75 -1.76 12.19
CA LYS A 704 -13.38 -2.43 13.45
C LYS A 704 -12.82 -1.42 14.48
N ASN A 705 -11.55 -1.60 14.86
CA ASN A 705 -10.79 -0.77 15.77
C ASN A 705 -9.70 0.04 15.05
N SER A 706 -9.87 0.29 13.75
CA SER A 706 -9.02 1.21 12.98
C SER A 706 -9.04 2.61 13.57
N ASP A 707 -8.09 3.43 13.12
CA ASP A 707 -8.23 4.88 13.26
C ASP A 707 -9.48 5.39 12.52
N VAL A 708 -10.01 6.52 12.97
CA VAL A 708 -11.14 7.21 12.32
C VAL A 708 -10.59 8.27 11.38
N VAL A 709 -11.00 8.21 10.11
CA VAL A 709 -10.68 9.22 9.09
C VAL A 709 -11.93 10.05 8.83
N GLU A 710 -11.84 11.37 8.98
CA GLU A 710 -12.87 12.34 8.57
C GLU A 710 -12.31 13.25 7.49
N VAL A 711 -12.99 13.39 6.36
CA VAL A 711 -12.69 14.40 5.33
C VAL A 711 -13.79 15.44 5.36
N ARG A 712 -13.46 16.73 5.55
CA ARG A 712 -14.46 17.80 5.73
C ARG A 712 -14.10 19.11 5.05
N LEU A 713 -15.13 19.90 4.72
CA LEU A 713 -15.01 21.26 4.19
C LEU A 713 -14.79 22.28 5.32
N LEU A 714 -13.84 23.20 5.13
CA LEU A 714 -13.46 24.24 6.08
C LEU A 714 -14.29 25.53 5.88
N GLY A 715 -15.56 25.50 6.28
CA GLY A 715 -16.45 26.66 6.23
C GLY A 715 -16.49 27.33 4.84
N ASP A 716 -16.37 28.65 4.81
CA ASP A 716 -16.45 29.47 3.58
C ASP A 716 -15.16 29.44 2.73
N SER A 717 -14.09 28.79 3.19
CA SER A 717 -12.74 28.93 2.60
C SER A 717 -12.53 28.25 1.25
N HIS A 718 -13.52 27.49 0.74
CA HIS A 718 -13.36 26.59 -0.40
C HIS A 718 -12.18 25.59 -0.27
N HIS A 719 -11.74 25.33 0.97
CA HIS A 719 -10.70 24.34 1.28
C HIS A 719 -11.33 23.17 2.04
N TRP A 720 -10.61 22.05 2.07
CA TRP A 720 -11.00 20.85 2.79
C TRP A 720 -9.77 20.28 3.52
N GLU A 721 -10.03 19.54 4.59
CA GLU A 721 -9.01 18.90 5.41
C GLU A 721 -9.35 17.43 5.69
N VAL A 722 -8.35 16.70 6.18
CA VAL A 722 -8.52 15.33 6.71
C VAL A 722 -8.15 15.35 8.18
N LEU A 723 -9.01 14.79 9.03
CA LEU A 723 -8.73 14.53 10.43
C LEU A 723 -8.54 13.03 10.63
N LEU A 724 -7.54 12.70 11.44
CA LEU A 724 -7.31 11.36 11.95
C LEU A 724 -7.51 11.39 13.47
N ASN A 725 -8.52 10.66 13.97
CA ASN A 725 -8.87 10.65 15.40
C ASN A 725 -8.95 12.08 15.99
N GLU A 726 -9.75 12.95 15.37
CA GLU A 726 -9.94 14.38 15.71
C GLU A 726 -8.74 15.32 15.43
N LYS A 727 -7.58 14.84 14.95
CA LYS A 727 -6.40 15.68 14.65
C LYS A 727 -6.24 15.89 13.14
N ALA A 728 -6.18 17.15 12.69
CA ALA A 728 -5.91 17.47 11.29
C ALA A 728 -4.55 16.91 10.82
N LEU A 729 -4.53 16.30 9.64
CA LEU A 729 -3.34 15.77 8.97
C LEU A 729 -2.79 16.79 7.98
N ASN A 730 -1.46 16.89 7.92
CA ASN A 730 -0.76 17.66 6.90
C ASN A 730 -0.13 16.74 5.86
N PHE A 731 -0.56 16.87 4.60
CA PHE A 731 -0.04 16.11 3.46
C PHE A 731 1.09 16.83 2.69
N SER A 732 1.61 17.97 3.19
CA SER A 732 2.74 18.66 2.55
C SER A 732 4.05 17.88 2.61
N GLU A 733 4.20 17.01 3.61
CA GLU A 733 5.38 16.14 3.76
C GLU A 733 5.13 14.73 3.20
N GLN A 734 3.97 14.13 3.49
CA GLN A 734 3.63 12.76 3.11
C GLN A 734 2.23 12.69 2.51
N THR A 735 2.11 12.18 1.29
CA THR A 735 0.82 11.94 0.59
C THR A 735 0.21 10.57 0.89
N TRP A 736 0.89 9.74 1.67
CA TRP A 736 0.47 8.39 2.07
C TRP A 736 0.89 8.09 3.50
N MET A 737 0.05 7.32 4.21
CA MET A 737 0.28 6.93 5.60
C MET A 737 -0.21 5.50 5.84
N ASP A 738 0.66 4.66 6.38
CA ASP A 738 0.24 3.40 7.00
C ASP A 738 -0.31 3.72 8.40
N LEU A 739 -1.56 3.36 8.66
CA LEU A 739 -2.29 3.73 9.86
C LEU A 739 -2.93 2.49 10.48
N LYS A 740 -3.47 2.62 11.68
CA LYS A 740 -3.99 1.45 12.39
C LYS A 740 -5.21 0.91 11.65
N GLY A 741 -5.06 -0.27 11.03
CA GLY A 741 -6.13 -1.00 10.35
C GLY A 741 -6.57 -0.45 8.99
N LEU A 742 -5.88 0.58 8.47
CA LEU A 742 -6.12 1.16 7.15
C LEU A 742 -4.86 1.78 6.57
N PHE A 743 -4.75 1.82 5.25
CA PHE A 743 -3.77 2.63 4.54
C PHE A 743 -4.48 3.86 3.97
N LEU A 744 -3.90 5.04 4.13
CA LEU A 744 -4.47 6.31 3.69
C LEU A 744 -3.60 6.92 2.59
N TYR A 745 -4.21 7.34 1.50
CA TYR A 745 -3.57 8.08 0.41
C TYR A 745 -4.33 9.39 0.14
N SER A 746 -3.60 10.43 -0.23
CA SER A 746 -4.12 11.75 -0.59
C SER A 746 -3.46 12.21 -1.88
N SER A 747 -4.25 12.39 -2.94
CA SER A 747 -3.84 13.09 -4.15
C SER A 747 -4.04 14.60 -3.91
N PRO A 748 -2.97 15.41 -3.84
CA PRO A 748 -3.06 16.80 -3.39
C PRO A 748 -4.08 17.62 -4.18
N GLY A 749 -5.05 18.19 -3.47
CA GLY A 749 -6.13 19.01 -4.06
C GLY A 749 -7.17 18.24 -4.89
N GLN A 750 -7.13 16.90 -4.94
CA GLN A 750 -8.04 16.08 -5.73
C GLN A 750 -8.90 15.14 -4.88
N SER A 751 -8.28 14.18 -4.19
CA SER A 751 -9.01 13.12 -3.48
C SER A 751 -8.22 12.50 -2.32
N VAL A 752 -8.95 11.88 -1.41
CA VAL A 752 -8.43 11.05 -0.32
C VAL A 752 -8.97 9.64 -0.52
N THR A 753 -8.13 8.62 -0.46
CA THR A 753 -8.53 7.21 -0.51
C THR A 753 -8.10 6.50 0.76
N ALA A 754 -9.07 5.92 1.49
CA ALA A 754 -8.81 5.01 2.60
C ALA A 754 -9.01 3.56 2.15
N MET A 755 -8.06 2.69 2.47
CA MET A 755 -7.99 1.28 2.08
C MET A 755 -7.95 0.41 3.34
N PHE A 756 -9.06 -0.24 3.66
CA PHE A 756 -9.23 -1.00 4.91
C PHE A 756 -8.77 -2.45 4.81
N SER A 757 -8.53 -3.09 5.96
CA SER A 757 -8.07 -4.48 6.06
C SER A 757 -8.97 -5.53 5.39
N SER A 758 -10.26 -5.23 5.19
CA SER A 758 -11.21 -6.06 4.43
C SER A 758 -11.07 -5.97 2.90
N GLY A 759 -10.25 -5.05 2.40
CA GLY A 759 -10.19 -4.67 0.99
C GLY A 759 -11.25 -3.65 0.56
N ALA A 760 -12.02 -3.07 1.49
CA ALA A 760 -12.89 -1.94 1.20
C ALA A 760 -12.08 -0.67 0.90
N GLY A 761 -12.33 -0.06 -0.27
CA GLY A 761 -11.76 1.22 -0.68
C GLY A 761 -12.78 2.34 -0.64
N LEU A 762 -12.46 3.47 -0.02
CA LEU A 762 -13.33 4.63 0.09
C LEU A 762 -12.59 5.86 -0.42
N GLU A 763 -13.00 6.39 -1.57
CA GLU A 763 -12.47 7.63 -2.13
C GLU A 763 -13.43 8.81 -1.84
N VAL A 764 -12.90 9.88 -1.25
CA VAL A 764 -13.59 11.17 -1.09
C VAL A 764 -12.93 12.21 -1.98
N ARG A 765 -13.71 12.98 -2.74
CA ARG A 765 -13.20 14.07 -3.60
C ARG A 765 -13.74 15.43 -3.16
N GLY A 766 -12.82 16.35 -2.89
CA GLY A 766 -13.12 17.73 -2.49
C GLY A 766 -13.06 18.69 -3.67
N HIS A 767 -13.93 18.52 -4.67
CA HIS A 767 -13.87 19.26 -5.92
C HIS A 767 -14.08 20.77 -5.71
N GLY A 768 -13.00 21.55 -5.73
CA GLY A 768 -13.05 23.01 -5.53
C GLY A 768 -13.64 23.45 -4.17
N GLY A 769 -13.67 22.55 -3.18
CA GLY A 769 -14.14 22.81 -1.82
C GLY A 769 -15.58 23.30 -1.68
N LYS A 770 -16.47 23.03 -2.64
CA LYS A 770 -17.91 23.40 -2.56
C LYS A 770 -18.78 22.29 -1.97
N VAL A 771 -18.59 21.06 -2.44
CA VAL A 771 -19.26 19.85 -2.00
C VAL A 771 -18.28 18.68 -2.06
N LEU A 772 -18.45 17.69 -1.18
CA LEU A 772 -17.73 16.42 -1.26
C LEU A 772 -18.51 15.41 -2.12
N SER A 773 -17.79 14.54 -2.81
CA SER A 773 -18.34 13.28 -3.34
C SER A 773 -17.66 12.07 -2.71
N LEU A 774 -18.39 10.96 -2.62
CA LEU A 774 -17.94 9.68 -2.10
C LEU A 774 -18.00 8.62 -3.21
N THR A 775 -17.00 7.77 -3.30
CA THR A 775 -17.02 6.53 -4.08
C THR A 775 -16.58 5.38 -3.18
N ALA A 776 -17.36 4.31 -3.13
CA ALA A 776 -17.05 3.10 -2.37
C ALA A 776 -16.79 1.93 -3.32
N LEU A 777 -15.69 1.21 -3.08
CA LEU A 777 -15.27 0.00 -3.78
C LEU A 777 -15.26 -1.17 -2.79
N LEU A 778 -16.16 -2.14 -3.00
CA LEU A 778 -16.28 -3.31 -2.12
C LEU A 778 -15.99 -4.61 -2.87
N PRO A 779 -15.10 -5.49 -2.34
CA PRO A 779 -14.90 -6.83 -2.88
C PRO A 779 -16.13 -7.73 -2.64
N GLU A 780 -16.22 -8.84 -3.38
CA GLU A 780 -17.33 -9.82 -3.28
C GLU A 780 -17.54 -10.38 -1.86
N THR A 781 -16.56 -10.28 -0.97
CA THR A 781 -16.69 -10.66 0.45
C THR A 781 -17.74 -9.85 1.21
N PHE A 782 -18.20 -8.70 0.68
CA PHE A 782 -19.29 -7.89 1.25
C PHE A 782 -20.69 -8.24 0.72
N LEU A 783 -20.83 -9.23 -0.19
CA LEU A 783 -22.11 -9.58 -0.79
C LEU A 783 -23.17 -9.90 0.29
N SER A 784 -24.32 -9.23 0.18
CA SER A 784 -25.46 -9.29 1.12
C SER A 784 -25.14 -8.90 2.57
N GLN A 785 -24.06 -8.15 2.82
CA GLN A 785 -23.63 -7.73 4.17
C GLN A 785 -23.61 -6.21 4.38
N THR A 786 -24.01 -5.42 3.38
CA THR A 786 -24.04 -3.95 3.46
C THR A 786 -25.41 -3.44 3.90
N GLU A 787 -25.40 -2.28 4.55
CA GLU A 787 -26.59 -1.54 4.97
C GLU A 787 -26.34 -0.02 4.88
N GLY A 788 -27.37 0.82 5.07
CA GLY A 788 -27.28 2.27 4.85
C GLY A 788 -27.77 2.70 3.47
N LEU A 789 -27.52 3.97 3.13
CA LEU A 789 -28.03 4.60 1.89
C LEU A 789 -27.52 3.99 0.57
N PHE A 790 -26.44 3.20 0.57
CA PHE A 790 -26.02 2.41 -0.60
C PHE A 790 -26.70 1.04 -0.76
N GLY A 791 -27.56 0.64 0.19
CA GLY A 791 -28.37 -0.59 0.11
C GLY A 791 -27.60 -1.90 0.35
N PRO A 792 -28.30 -3.04 0.41
CA PRO A 792 -27.72 -4.37 0.46
C PRO A 792 -27.15 -4.82 -0.90
N MET A 793 -25.82 -4.88 -1.02
CA MET A 793 -25.11 -5.29 -2.23
C MET A 793 -25.33 -6.78 -2.56
N ASN A 794 -26.35 -7.12 -3.35
CA ASN A 794 -26.75 -8.50 -3.60
C ASN A 794 -27.06 -8.83 -5.08
N GLY A 795 -27.08 -7.82 -5.94
CA GLY A 795 -27.46 -7.85 -7.36
C GLY A 795 -28.92 -7.48 -7.66
N ARG A 796 -29.64 -6.80 -6.76
CA ARG A 796 -31.08 -6.50 -6.90
C ARG A 796 -31.42 -5.04 -6.60
N PRO A 797 -31.48 -4.16 -7.61
CA PRO A 797 -31.83 -2.75 -7.40
C PRO A 797 -33.27 -2.50 -6.92
N GLN A 798 -34.08 -3.54 -6.71
CA GLN A 798 -35.43 -3.46 -6.15
C GLN A 798 -35.47 -3.48 -4.62
N ASP A 799 -34.42 -4.00 -3.95
CA ASP A 799 -34.31 -4.02 -2.48
C ASP A 799 -33.20 -3.10 -1.93
N ASP A 800 -32.55 -2.31 -2.80
CA ASP A 800 -31.59 -1.27 -2.44
C ASP A 800 -32.14 -0.25 -1.41
N LEU A 801 -33.44 0.08 -1.48
CA LEU A 801 -34.12 0.95 -0.51
C LEU A 801 -34.61 0.18 0.72
N THR A 802 -33.74 -0.63 1.33
CA THR A 802 -33.99 -1.34 2.59
C THR A 802 -33.80 -0.41 3.78
N LEU A 803 -34.84 -0.29 4.62
CA LEU A 803 -34.88 0.48 5.86
C LEU A 803 -34.07 -0.20 6.99
N PRO A 804 -33.73 0.53 8.08
CA PRO A 804 -32.99 -0.03 9.21
C PRO A 804 -33.67 -1.22 9.92
N ASP A 805 -34.98 -1.40 9.75
CA ASP A 805 -35.75 -2.53 10.28
C ASP A 805 -35.72 -3.79 9.39
N GLY A 806 -35.11 -3.69 8.20
CA GLY A 806 -35.00 -4.76 7.21
C GLY A 806 -36.16 -4.83 6.21
N THR A 807 -37.13 -3.92 6.25
CA THR A 807 -38.18 -3.81 5.23
C THR A 807 -37.70 -2.98 4.03
N ALA A 808 -38.11 -3.34 2.82
CA ALA A 808 -37.72 -2.62 1.59
C ALA A 808 -38.88 -1.77 1.04
N LEU A 809 -38.58 -0.53 0.67
CA LEU A 809 -39.50 0.34 -0.06
C LEU A 809 -39.63 -0.12 -1.52
N ASP A 810 -40.85 -0.22 -2.05
CA ASP A 810 -41.06 -0.57 -3.46
C ASP A 810 -40.56 0.55 -4.38
N VAL A 811 -39.40 0.30 -5.00
CA VAL A 811 -38.74 1.18 -5.97
C VAL A 811 -39.63 1.51 -7.17
N ALA A 812 -40.55 0.61 -7.58
CA ALA A 812 -41.41 0.82 -8.74
C ALA A 812 -42.60 1.76 -8.47
N SER A 813 -43.00 1.93 -7.21
CA SER A 813 -44.12 2.79 -6.81
C SER A 813 -43.74 4.00 -5.95
N SER A 814 -42.48 4.11 -5.53
CA SER A 814 -41.96 5.22 -4.72
C SER A 814 -41.45 6.37 -5.58
N GLY A 815 -41.59 7.61 -5.08
CA GLY A 815 -41.06 8.82 -5.70
C GLY A 815 -40.05 9.54 -4.80
N PRO A 816 -39.61 10.75 -5.20
CA PRO A 816 -38.59 11.51 -4.49
C PRO A 816 -38.93 11.85 -3.02
N ARG A 817 -40.22 11.90 -2.67
CA ARG A 817 -40.66 12.18 -1.28
C ARG A 817 -40.52 10.94 -0.39
N GLU A 818 -40.90 9.78 -0.92
CA GLU A 818 -40.74 8.50 -0.25
C GLU A 818 -39.25 8.14 -0.11
N HIS A 819 -38.43 8.46 -1.12
CA HIS A 819 -36.96 8.32 -1.04
C HIS A 819 -36.33 9.25 0.00
N PHE A 820 -36.90 10.45 0.21
CA PHE A 820 -36.45 11.35 1.27
C PHE A 820 -36.83 10.86 2.67
N ALA A 821 -38.03 10.31 2.85
CA ALA A 821 -38.41 9.65 4.10
C ALA A 821 -37.50 8.44 4.41
N PHE A 822 -37.27 7.58 3.41
CA PHE A 822 -36.32 6.45 3.50
C PHE A 822 -34.92 6.89 3.98
N GLY A 823 -34.38 7.97 3.40
CA GLY A 823 -33.05 8.43 3.78
C GLY A 823 -32.99 9.06 5.18
N ALA A 824 -34.10 9.65 5.65
CA ALA A 824 -34.21 10.20 6.99
C ALA A 824 -34.12 9.12 8.09
N ASP A 825 -34.65 7.93 7.84
CA ASP A 825 -34.57 6.80 8.78
C ASP A 825 -33.13 6.28 8.99
N TRP A 826 -32.22 6.56 8.06
CA TRP A 826 -30.79 6.25 8.17
C TRP A 826 -29.96 7.30 8.95
N ALA A 827 -30.61 8.23 9.65
CA ALA A 827 -29.95 9.19 10.54
C ALA A 827 -29.17 8.48 11.67
N ILE A 828 -27.93 8.92 11.91
CA ILE A 828 -27.09 8.34 12.97
C ILE A 828 -27.50 8.85 14.36
N THR A 829 -26.83 8.36 15.41
CA THR A 829 -26.98 8.88 16.79
C THR A 829 -25.69 9.52 17.29
N ASN A 830 -25.77 10.32 18.36
CA ASN A 830 -24.58 10.83 19.07
C ASN A 830 -23.64 9.70 19.55
N LYS A 831 -24.16 8.49 19.84
CA LYS A 831 -23.34 7.35 20.30
C LYS A 831 -22.59 6.64 19.17
N THR A 832 -23.10 6.74 17.94
CA THR A 832 -22.55 6.04 16.76
C THR A 832 -21.74 6.98 15.85
N SER A 833 -21.74 8.28 16.12
CA SER A 833 -21.03 9.27 15.31
C SER A 833 -19.52 9.01 15.26
N LEU A 834 -18.97 9.08 14.05
CA LEU A 834 -17.53 9.11 13.78
C LEU A 834 -17.00 10.54 13.59
N PHE A 835 -17.86 11.55 13.48
CA PHE A 835 -17.43 12.92 13.23
C PHE A 835 -16.85 13.62 14.46
N THR A 836 -15.95 14.56 14.17
CA THR A 836 -15.41 15.55 15.07
C THR A 836 -16.41 16.72 15.24
N TYR A 837 -16.53 17.23 16.46
CA TYR A 837 -17.37 18.38 16.82
C TYR A 837 -16.55 19.39 17.62
N ASP A 838 -15.73 20.16 16.91
CA ASP A 838 -14.74 21.08 17.46
C ASP A 838 -15.18 22.55 17.41
N THR A 839 -16.33 22.88 16.81
CA THR A 839 -16.88 24.24 16.81
C THR A 839 -18.25 24.30 17.47
N GLN A 840 -18.63 25.48 17.98
CA GLN A 840 -19.94 25.69 18.61
C GLN A 840 -21.09 25.44 17.63
N ASP A 841 -20.95 25.79 16.35
CA ASP A 841 -21.94 25.48 15.31
C ASP A 841 -22.08 23.97 15.10
N LEU A 842 -20.97 23.21 15.10
CA LEU A 842 -21.03 21.75 14.97
C LEU A 842 -21.68 21.08 16.19
N LEU A 843 -21.41 21.58 17.41
CA LEU A 843 -22.09 21.13 18.62
C LEU A 843 -23.59 21.47 18.60
N HIS A 844 -23.93 22.71 18.27
CA HIS A 844 -25.31 23.19 18.20
C HIS A 844 -26.11 22.40 17.16
N ASP A 845 -25.65 22.36 15.91
CA ASP A 845 -26.42 21.81 14.79
C ASP A 845 -26.58 20.29 14.89
N PHE A 846 -25.54 19.58 15.32
CA PHE A 846 -25.47 18.12 15.19
C PHE A 846 -25.37 17.34 16.51
N VAL A 847 -24.88 17.92 17.61
CA VAL A 847 -24.79 17.21 18.92
C VAL A 847 -25.99 17.53 19.82
N HIS A 848 -26.39 18.80 19.85
CA HIS A 848 -27.55 19.27 20.61
C HIS A 848 -28.82 19.35 19.73
N GLY A 849 -28.65 19.61 18.44
CA GLY A 849 -29.69 19.54 17.42
C GLY A 849 -30.03 18.10 16.98
N PRO A 850 -31.06 17.95 16.12
CA PRO A 850 -31.47 16.65 15.61
C PRO A 850 -30.51 16.13 14.54
N LYS A 851 -30.29 14.81 14.51
CA LYS A 851 -29.45 14.16 13.49
C LYS A 851 -30.06 14.13 12.08
N HIS A 852 -31.35 14.43 11.99
CA HIS A 852 -32.08 14.78 10.76
C HIS A 852 -33.03 15.93 11.08
N ASP A 853 -32.87 17.08 10.42
CA ASP A 853 -33.79 18.21 10.56
C ASP A 853 -35.09 17.95 9.79
N SER A 854 -36.09 17.40 10.47
CA SER A 854 -37.42 17.12 9.90
C SER A 854 -38.21 18.38 9.52
N SER A 855 -37.74 19.59 9.87
CA SER A 855 -38.34 20.85 9.41
C SER A 855 -37.82 21.29 8.04
N PHE A 856 -36.71 20.69 7.58
CA PHE A 856 -36.14 20.96 6.26
C PHE A 856 -36.86 20.16 5.18
N VAL A 857 -37.50 20.86 4.25
CA VAL A 857 -38.11 20.27 3.05
C VAL A 857 -37.25 20.63 1.84
N PRO A 858 -36.72 19.65 1.08
CA PRO A 858 -35.86 19.92 -0.06
C PRO A 858 -36.63 20.16 -1.38
N ILE A 859 -35.94 20.76 -2.35
CA ILE A 859 -36.42 20.85 -3.75
C ILE A 859 -36.37 19.45 -4.40
N PHE A 860 -37.56 18.87 -4.62
CA PHE A 860 -37.72 17.55 -5.26
C PHE A 860 -37.64 17.56 -6.79
N SER A 861 -37.98 18.69 -7.43
CA SER A 861 -38.00 18.87 -8.88
C SER A 861 -37.38 20.23 -9.25
N PRO A 862 -36.67 20.36 -10.39
CA PRO A 862 -36.13 21.65 -10.81
C PRO A 862 -37.24 22.69 -11.04
N PRO A 863 -37.00 24.00 -10.79
CA PRO A 863 -37.98 25.05 -11.06
C PRO A 863 -38.31 25.13 -12.56
N GLU A 864 -39.60 25.20 -12.89
CA GLU A 864 -40.10 25.32 -14.27
C GLU A 864 -39.86 26.73 -14.86
N ASP A 865 -39.70 27.73 -13.99
CA ASP A 865 -39.51 29.15 -14.29
C ASP A 865 -38.04 29.60 -14.23
N ALA A 866 -37.09 28.66 -14.32
CA ALA A 866 -35.66 28.96 -14.33
C ALA A 866 -35.28 29.96 -15.44
N ASP A 867 -34.36 30.88 -15.11
CA ASP A 867 -33.90 31.93 -16.03
C ASP A 867 -33.39 31.34 -17.37
N ALA A 868 -33.74 32.00 -18.48
CA ALA A 868 -33.43 31.52 -19.83
C ALA A 868 -31.91 31.45 -20.10
N SER A 869 -31.11 32.34 -19.52
CA SER A 869 -29.66 32.30 -19.61
C SER A 869 -29.08 31.15 -18.79
N LEU A 870 -29.61 30.92 -17.57
CA LEU A 870 -29.22 29.77 -16.75
C LEU A 870 -29.58 28.44 -17.45
N LEU A 871 -30.76 28.33 -18.06
CA LEU A 871 -31.17 27.16 -18.84
C LEU A 871 -30.23 26.89 -20.03
N GLN A 872 -29.80 27.94 -20.74
CA GLN A 872 -28.84 27.83 -21.85
C GLN A 872 -27.45 27.39 -21.35
N GLN A 873 -26.96 27.99 -20.27
CA GLN A 873 -25.67 27.65 -19.66
C GLN A 873 -25.67 26.22 -19.10
N ALA A 874 -26.75 25.80 -18.44
CA ALA A 874 -26.97 24.44 -17.97
C ALA A 874 -26.95 23.44 -19.14
N ALA A 875 -27.63 23.73 -20.25
CA ALA A 875 -27.63 22.87 -21.43
C ALA A 875 -26.24 22.73 -22.06
N ALA A 876 -25.48 23.84 -22.16
CA ALA A 876 -24.13 23.83 -22.70
C ALA A 876 -23.13 23.05 -21.81
N LEU A 877 -23.24 23.21 -20.48
CA LEU A 877 -22.38 22.53 -19.51
C LEU A 877 -22.74 21.04 -19.37
N CYS A 878 -24.00 20.75 -19.04
CA CYS A 878 -24.45 19.42 -18.65
C CYS A 878 -24.70 18.50 -19.84
N GLN A 879 -24.98 19.05 -21.03
CA GLN A 879 -25.36 18.27 -22.21
C GLN A 879 -26.54 17.34 -21.91
N ALA A 880 -26.33 16.03 -21.91
CA ALA A 880 -27.33 15.00 -21.60
C ALA A 880 -27.23 14.45 -20.15
N ASP A 881 -26.41 15.06 -19.28
CA ASP A 881 -26.25 14.65 -17.89
C ASP A 881 -27.41 15.17 -17.02
N PRO A 882 -28.28 14.30 -16.48
CA PRO A 882 -29.48 14.71 -15.76
C PRO A 882 -29.16 15.25 -14.37
N PHE A 883 -28.12 14.72 -13.72
CA PHE A 883 -27.69 15.11 -12.38
C PHE A 883 -27.10 16.52 -12.39
N CYS A 884 -26.16 16.78 -13.31
CA CYS A 884 -25.64 18.12 -13.55
C CYS A 884 -26.77 19.12 -13.85
N ARG A 885 -27.71 18.75 -14.73
CA ARG A 885 -28.82 19.64 -15.09
C ARG A 885 -29.71 19.93 -13.89
N PHE A 886 -29.97 18.94 -13.04
CA PHE A 886 -30.73 19.12 -11.80
C PHE A 886 -30.01 20.13 -10.89
N ASP A 887 -28.75 19.87 -10.55
CA ASP A 887 -27.96 20.68 -9.62
C ASP A 887 -27.79 22.13 -10.08
N VAL A 888 -27.53 22.39 -11.37
CA VAL A 888 -27.46 23.77 -11.89
C VAL A 888 -28.78 24.51 -11.70
N LEU A 889 -29.91 23.85 -11.92
CA LEU A 889 -31.23 24.50 -11.88
C LEU A 889 -31.77 24.66 -10.46
N THR A 890 -31.35 23.84 -9.49
CA THR A 890 -31.74 23.98 -8.07
C THR A 890 -30.79 24.85 -7.25
N THR A 891 -29.49 24.89 -7.59
CA THR A 891 -28.49 25.73 -6.90
C THR A 891 -28.23 27.06 -7.59
N GLY A 892 -28.48 27.17 -8.90
CA GLY A 892 -28.05 28.31 -9.71
C GLY A 892 -26.54 28.38 -9.97
N ASP A 893 -25.76 27.37 -9.54
CA ASP A 893 -24.29 27.38 -9.61
C ASP A 893 -23.74 26.37 -10.63
N LEU A 894 -23.18 26.89 -11.72
CA LEU A 894 -22.51 26.09 -12.76
C LEU A 894 -21.29 25.32 -12.22
N ALA A 895 -20.62 25.81 -11.18
CA ALA A 895 -19.50 25.08 -10.58
C ALA A 895 -19.99 23.78 -9.94
N VAL A 896 -21.09 23.81 -9.19
CA VAL A 896 -21.70 22.60 -8.59
C VAL A 896 -22.14 21.63 -9.69
N GLY A 897 -22.85 22.11 -10.72
CA GLY A 897 -23.20 21.28 -11.87
C GLY A 897 -22.00 20.62 -12.55
N ASN A 898 -20.90 21.36 -12.75
CA ASN A 898 -19.68 20.81 -13.34
C ASN A 898 -19.04 19.73 -12.45
N ILE A 899 -19.03 19.93 -11.13
CA ILE A 899 -18.55 18.94 -10.14
C ILE A 899 -19.38 17.65 -10.21
N THR A 900 -20.70 17.77 -10.26
CA THR A 900 -21.64 16.65 -10.39
C THR A 900 -21.44 15.89 -11.70
N ARG A 901 -21.33 16.60 -12.82
CA ARG A 901 -21.01 16.02 -14.14
C ARG A 901 -19.70 15.23 -14.12
N LEU A 902 -18.63 15.81 -13.56
CA LEU A 902 -17.33 15.16 -13.48
C LEU A 902 -17.34 13.94 -12.56
N SER A 903 -18.06 14.00 -11.43
CA SER A 903 -18.23 12.87 -10.50
C SER A 903 -18.95 11.70 -11.17
N HIS A 904 -20.06 11.96 -11.87
CA HIS A 904 -20.81 10.96 -12.61
C HIS A 904 -20.04 10.37 -13.79
N GLN A 905 -19.29 11.20 -14.54
CA GLN A 905 -18.39 10.73 -15.60
C GLN A 905 -17.29 9.82 -15.05
N HIS A 906 -16.67 10.20 -13.92
CA HIS A 906 -15.66 9.39 -13.24
C HIS A 906 -16.24 8.04 -12.80
N PHE A 907 -17.42 8.03 -12.17
CA PHE A 907 -18.09 6.78 -11.77
C PHE A 907 -18.42 5.87 -12.95
N ARG A 908 -18.88 6.42 -14.08
CA ARG A 908 -19.11 5.63 -15.31
C ARG A 908 -17.83 5.02 -15.86
N GLN A 909 -16.73 5.77 -15.89
CA GLN A 909 -15.42 5.27 -16.33
C GLN A 909 -14.87 4.19 -15.38
N LEU A 910 -15.10 4.36 -14.06
CA LEU A 910 -14.75 3.39 -13.03
C LEU A 910 -15.53 2.08 -13.24
N GLN A 911 -16.84 2.13 -13.40
CA GLN A 911 -17.68 0.96 -13.69
C GLN A 911 -17.30 0.26 -15.01
N GLN A 912 -16.86 1.00 -16.03
CA GLN A 912 -16.33 0.42 -17.27
C GLN A 912 -14.97 -0.27 -17.07
N SER A 913 -14.08 0.33 -16.27
CA SER A 913 -12.76 -0.22 -15.96
C SER A 913 -12.84 -1.46 -15.07
N LEU A 914 -13.87 -1.55 -14.22
CA LEU A 914 -14.14 -2.68 -13.32
C LEU A 914 -14.99 -3.80 -13.95
N GLN A 915 -15.28 -3.76 -15.26
CA GLN A 915 -16.03 -4.85 -15.89
C GLN A 915 -15.29 -6.20 -15.74
N PRO A 916 -15.98 -7.28 -15.34
CA PRO A 916 -15.39 -8.61 -15.28
C PRO A 916 -14.87 -9.07 -16.65
N VAL A 917 -13.72 -9.74 -16.65
CA VAL A 917 -13.16 -10.39 -17.84
C VAL A 917 -12.84 -11.85 -17.54
N VAL A 918 -12.90 -12.70 -18.57
CA VAL A 918 -12.61 -14.13 -18.46
C VAL A 918 -11.16 -14.38 -18.83
N SER A 919 -10.42 -15.07 -17.96
CA SER A 919 -9.06 -15.57 -18.20
C SER A 919 -9.03 -17.08 -18.16
N CYS A 920 -8.37 -17.70 -19.13
CA CYS A 920 -8.15 -19.14 -19.16
C CYS A 920 -6.85 -19.58 -18.45
N GLY A 921 -6.10 -18.62 -17.90
CA GLY A 921 -4.81 -18.87 -17.24
C GLY A 921 -3.67 -19.18 -18.19
N TRP A 922 -2.46 -19.16 -17.63
CA TRP A 922 -1.22 -19.43 -18.36
C TRP A 922 -1.11 -20.91 -18.77
N LEU A 923 -0.49 -21.16 -19.94
CA LEU A 923 -0.06 -22.49 -20.36
C LEU A 923 1.47 -22.53 -20.52
N PRO A 924 2.14 -23.61 -20.06
CA PRO A 924 3.56 -23.80 -20.29
C PRO A 924 3.86 -24.11 -21.77
N PRO A 925 5.08 -23.79 -22.25
CA PRO A 925 5.59 -24.38 -23.48
C PRO A 925 5.77 -25.91 -23.29
N PRO A 926 5.51 -26.74 -24.32
CA PRO A 926 5.77 -28.18 -24.24
C PRO A 926 7.27 -28.45 -24.15
N SER A 927 7.66 -29.49 -23.41
CA SER A 927 9.06 -29.96 -23.37
C SER A 927 9.54 -30.27 -24.78
N ASN A 928 10.73 -29.78 -25.16
CA ASN A 928 11.25 -29.82 -26.55
C ASN A 928 10.39 -29.06 -27.57
N GLY A 929 9.72 -27.99 -27.15
CA GLY A 929 9.05 -27.04 -28.03
C GLY A 929 8.97 -25.64 -27.43
N ALA A 930 8.26 -24.78 -28.14
CA ALA A 930 8.03 -23.38 -27.80
C ALA A 930 6.54 -23.03 -27.87
N LYS A 931 6.17 -21.97 -27.15
CA LYS A 931 4.86 -21.33 -27.17
C LYS A 931 5.04 -19.90 -27.68
N ASP A 932 4.25 -19.52 -28.67
CA ASP A 932 4.17 -18.15 -29.16
C ASP A 932 2.83 -17.53 -28.67
N GLY A 933 2.92 -16.43 -27.89
CA GLY A 933 1.78 -15.71 -27.31
C GLY A 933 1.83 -15.59 -25.78
N THR A 934 1.42 -14.42 -25.26
CA THR A 934 1.52 -14.01 -23.85
C THR A 934 0.19 -13.45 -23.30
N ARG A 935 -0.93 -13.72 -23.97
CA ARG A 935 -2.27 -13.23 -23.58
C ARG A 935 -3.21 -14.39 -23.26
N TYR A 936 -3.95 -14.25 -22.16
CA TYR A 936 -4.71 -15.35 -21.55
C TYR A 936 -6.20 -15.05 -21.38
N LEU A 937 -6.67 -13.89 -21.85
CA LEU A 937 -8.08 -13.50 -21.79
C LEU A 937 -8.89 -14.12 -22.93
N ALA A 938 -10.21 -14.24 -22.75
CA ALA A 938 -11.12 -14.80 -23.75
C ALA A 938 -10.93 -14.19 -25.15
N GLY A 939 -10.86 -15.06 -26.16
CA GLY A 939 -10.51 -14.70 -27.54
C GLY A 939 -9.02 -14.73 -27.88
N SER A 940 -8.11 -14.78 -26.88
CA SER A 940 -6.67 -14.91 -27.13
C SER A 940 -6.31 -16.27 -27.73
N GLU A 941 -5.27 -16.31 -28.57
CA GLU A 941 -4.70 -17.54 -29.13
C GLU A 941 -3.24 -17.72 -28.69
N LEU A 942 -2.89 -18.96 -28.37
CA LEU A 942 -1.52 -19.41 -28.13
C LEU A 942 -1.15 -20.43 -29.20
N ARG A 943 0.02 -20.28 -29.81
CA ARG A 943 0.54 -21.19 -30.84
C ARG A 943 1.68 -22.03 -30.28
N PHE A 944 1.76 -23.28 -30.71
CA PHE A 944 2.73 -24.24 -30.20
C PHE A 944 3.48 -24.91 -31.35
N ARG A 945 4.81 -25.01 -31.19
CA ARG A 945 5.72 -25.61 -32.17
C ARG A 945 6.77 -26.45 -31.45
N CYS A 946 7.21 -27.53 -32.08
CA CYS A 946 8.28 -28.36 -31.55
C CYS A 946 9.65 -27.92 -32.07
N HIS A 947 10.70 -28.19 -31.29
CA HIS A 947 12.07 -28.00 -31.72
C HIS A 947 12.45 -29.05 -32.77
N PRO A 948 13.50 -28.79 -33.60
CA PRO A 948 13.97 -29.75 -34.59
C PRO A 948 14.22 -31.14 -34.00
N GLY A 949 13.79 -32.18 -34.71
CA GLY A 949 13.85 -33.57 -34.23
C GLY A 949 12.61 -34.05 -33.48
N TYR A 950 11.63 -33.18 -33.22
CA TYR A 950 10.36 -33.53 -32.55
C TYR A 950 9.14 -33.16 -33.40
N SER A 951 8.05 -33.91 -33.22
CA SER A 951 6.74 -33.71 -33.87
C SER A 951 5.69 -33.34 -32.83
N LEU A 952 4.80 -32.41 -33.20
CA LEU A 952 3.72 -31.95 -32.32
C LEU A 952 2.57 -32.96 -32.30
N VAL A 953 2.16 -33.34 -31.10
CA VAL A 953 0.95 -34.11 -30.81
C VAL A 953 0.03 -33.26 -29.92
N GLY A 954 -1.24 -33.15 -30.31
CA GLY A 954 -2.20 -32.22 -29.70
C GLY A 954 -2.54 -31.04 -30.62
N SER A 955 -3.06 -29.95 -30.06
CA SER A 955 -3.47 -28.78 -30.86
C SER A 955 -2.36 -27.75 -31.01
N ALA A 956 -1.97 -27.45 -32.26
CA ALA A 956 -1.00 -26.40 -32.60
C ALA A 956 -1.46 -24.98 -32.26
N VAL A 957 -2.76 -24.77 -32.10
CA VAL A 957 -3.36 -23.52 -31.63
C VAL A 957 -4.34 -23.85 -30.50
N ARG A 958 -4.20 -23.17 -29.36
CA ARG A 958 -5.16 -23.20 -28.25
C ARG A 958 -5.81 -21.80 -28.20
N ARG A 959 -7.15 -21.71 -28.19
CA ARG A 959 -7.88 -20.43 -28.05
C ARG A 959 -8.57 -20.38 -26.69
N CYS A 960 -8.47 -19.26 -25.98
CA CYS A 960 -9.18 -19.06 -24.73
C CYS A 960 -10.67 -18.82 -25.00
N GLN A 961 -11.53 -19.66 -24.41
CA GLN A 961 -12.97 -19.65 -24.60
C GLN A 961 -13.69 -18.81 -23.53
N ALA A 962 -14.95 -18.46 -23.79
CA ALA A 962 -15.75 -17.65 -22.88
C ALA A 962 -16.12 -18.34 -21.55
N ASP A 963 -15.90 -19.66 -21.45
CA ASP A 963 -16.07 -20.46 -20.23
C ASP A 963 -14.81 -20.52 -19.36
N GLY A 964 -13.72 -19.83 -19.75
CA GLY A 964 -12.44 -19.86 -19.04
C GLY A 964 -11.59 -21.10 -19.36
N THR A 965 -11.93 -21.87 -20.39
CA THR A 965 -11.14 -23.04 -20.82
C THR A 965 -10.36 -22.81 -22.11
N TRP A 966 -9.26 -23.55 -22.28
CA TRP A 966 -8.47 -23.55 -23.51
C TRP A 966 -8.96 -24.63 -24.48
N SER A 967 -9.29 -24.22 -25.71
CA SER A 967 -9.81 -25.09 -26.76
C SER A 967 -8.82 -26.15 -27.24
N GLY A 968 -9.33 -27.29 -27.75
CA GLY A 968 -8.51 -28.35 -28.33
C GLY A 968 -7.84 -29.26 -27.30
N GLN A 969 -6.74 -29.92 -27.69
CA GLN A 969 -5.99 -30.87 -26.86
C GLN A 969 -4.64 -30.29 -26.41
N PRO A 970 -4.13 -30.61 -25.21
CA PRO A 970 -2.82 -30.17 -24.75
C PRO A 970 -1.69 -30.50 -25.74
N PRO A 971 -0.80 -29.55 -26.06
CA PRO A 971 0.33 -29.77 -26.96
C PRO A 971 1.45 -30.55 -26.26
N SER A 972 2.10 -31.46 -26.99
CA SER A 972 3.26 -32.22 -26.57
C SER A 972 4.19 -32.47 -27.75
N CYS A 973 5.50 -32.61 -27.52
CA CYS A 973 6.49 -32.82 -28.56
C CYS A 973 7.17 -34.18 -28.38
N LEU A 974 6.94 -35.09 -29.32
CA LEU A 974 7.51 -36.44 -29.30
C LEU A 974 8.67 -36.57 -30.30
N PRO A 975 9.74 -37.34 -30.01
CA PRO A 975 10.83 -37.54 -30.95
C PRO A 975 10.34 -38.08 -32.30
N ASN A 976 10.88 -37.55 -33.39
CA ASN A 976 10.58 -38.03 -34.74
C ASN A 976 11.07 -39.47 -34.90
N ALA A 977 10.19 -40.37 -35.36
CA ALA A 977 10.54 -41.74 -35.70
C ALA A 977 11.53 -41.75 -36.87
N GLY A 978 12.83 -41.83 -36.57
CA GLY A 978 13.91 -41.69 -37.55
C GLY A 978 15.26 -41.25 -36.97
N ALA A 979 15.32 -40.75 -35.73
CA ALA A 979 16.58 -40.47 -35.03
C ALA A 979 17.29 -41.76 -34.56
N SER A 980 17.71 -42.60 -35.51
CA SER A 980 18.54 -43.77 -35.22
C SER A 980 19.95 -43.35 -34.82
N LEU A 981 20.22 -43.34 -33.51
CA LEU A 981 21.59 -43.37 -33.00
C LEU A 981 22.28 -44.63 -33.55
N PRO A 982 23.50 -44.54 -34.13
CA PRO A 982 24.28 -45.71 -34.46
C PRO A 982 24.76 -46.35 -33.15
N LEU A 983 24.06 -47.40 -32.71
CA LEU A 983 24.52 -48.25 -31.61
C LEU A 983 25.87 -48.87 -32.00
N PRO A 984 26.98 -48.62 -31.28
CA PRO A 984 28.16 -49.45 -31.43
C PRO A 984 27.82 -50.85 -30.91
N ALA A 985 28.03 -51.87 -31.75
CA ALA A 985 27.71 -53.25 -31.42
C ALA A 985 28.67 -53.82 -30.37
N LEU A 986 28.45 -53.50 -29.10
CA LEU A 986 29.07 -54.18 -27.96
C LEU A 986 28.36 -55.52 -27.73
N ALA A 987 28.84 -56.54 -28.42
CA ALA A 987 28.42 -57.92 -28.24
C ALA A 987 28.91 -58.46 -26.88
N PHE A 988 28.11 -58.26 -25.83
CA PHE A 988 28.29 -58.98 -24.57
C PHE A 988 27.47 -60.27 -24.57
N ALA A 989 28.18 -61.40 -24.70
CA ALA A 989 27.60 -62.71 -24.48
C ALA A 989 27.28 -62.92 -22.99
N ILE A 990 26.03 -63.23 -22.67
CA ILE A 990 25.61 -63.66 -21.33
C ILE A 990 25.32 -65.17 -21.36
N PRO A 991 26.00 -66.00 -20.56
CA PRO A 991 25.68 -67.42 -20.45
C PRO A 991 24.38 -67.64 -19.64
N LYS A 992 23.54 -68.57 -20.13
CA LYS A 992 22.24 -68.91 -19.53
C LYS A 992 22.36 -69.70 -18.22
N VAL A 993 22.31 -69.06 -17.04
CA VAL A 993 21.82 -69.71 -15.80
C VAL A 993 21.19 -68.66 -14.85
N ALA A 994 19.86 -68.50 -14.90
CA ALA A 994 19.07 -67.82 -13.85
C ALA A 994 17.53 -67.95 -14.01
N PHE A 995 17.02 -68.34 -15.18
CA PHE A 995 15.58 -68.28 -15.51
C PHE A 995 14.73 -69.47 -15.00
N LEU A 996 15.21 -70.24 -14.01
CA LEU A 996 14.53 -71.44 -13.49
C LEU A 996 14.34 -71.47 -11.96
N LEU A 997 14.56 -70.33 -11.28
CA LEU A 997 14.38 -70.22 -9.82
C LEU A 997 13.45 -69.05 -9.40
N TRP A 998 12.55 -68.62 -10.29
CA TRP A 998 11.54 -67.59 -10.00
C TRP A 998 10.11 -68.02 -10.37
N LEU A 999 9.77 -69.26 -10.02
CA LEU A 999 8.40 -69.82 -10.10
C LEU A 999 7.99 -70.56 -8.82
N ALA A 1000 8.60 -70.23 -7.68
CA ALA A 1000 8.22 -70.76 -6.36
C ALA A 1000 8.65 -69.84 -5.21
N TRP A 1001 7.99 -68.67 -5.04
CA TRP A 1001 7.63 -68.04 -3.75
C TRP A 1001 6.80 -66.76 -3.94
#